data_AF-A0A2D6MU76-F1
#
_entry.id   AF-A0A2D6MU76-F1
#
_cell.length_a   1.000
_cell.length_b   1.000
_cell.length_c   1.000
_cell.angle_alpha   90.00
_cell.angle_beta   90.00
_cell.angle_gamma   90.00
#
_symmetry.space_group_name_H-M   'P 1'
#
loop_
_entity.id
_entity.type
_entity.pdbx_description
1 polymer ?
#
loop_
_entity_poly.entity_id
_entity_poly.type
_entity_poly.pdbx_seq_one_letter_code
_entity_poly.pdbx_strand_id
1 'polypeptide(L)'
;MRDVRRNGWIHQPGSAMFKPAIQILALLILAGVLPAQDDLSWTTAKEPEVRERGLRELKAKKKEVPEALMKKLLRDSDWGVQLQAIDTFGRRPEPWIRDALVNLALRGELLVIRRAASATLADSNAEKSARQILKRMSRLGKKGKLFAIDSLGFVGSAVAVESLSELARSSNVDLCRAAIRSLAKLGAGASALIRGSRDTREVVALESVAALATIDSDDARDAMISFAVRKDEPWALRRIGQRGAEANKAVFALALATAIQKTRKPYGLLRVAWEGRLEGCASAARKHIDSIDPLTRAYAFAVGGLTKTPFDGKTLVRLGLRHRDERVRRAAARAAIEVGSRNDEAATVIIDLMAEKAHDVVMVAIRQAWDREIAECLPGLLQLATGKHSAKKSWELRCAAAVCAGRVGKLGAVETLLGLAKHRDWHVRAAAFEGLSRANRAEAIDVLIKAYNDRHQVPRLVARRNLHWMSGGRHYPKKEGWKRWWTRVRDGYEPKPPKLEDVDKVDDGGYERKIPRDYVRQLLAGTDITVILGRWDKVQFVLADLGVDHDLKRGQEVKDAGLWPKQTVCVNCEGSLDKTTNEFLRWMVVCGGYMATSDWALTNAVRKTFPDVIEGHVKQSTGNDVVEITSCAPGNPLLADIVHPHVALKWWLEIQAFPISIHDPIRTEVLVDSIEMRTRYGQDTMMATFPAGLGKILHTTSHFYLQQEGFAHAGSGTERQRYAIDHLGIPVKTVRDLVKIGGGLGDARNTRVVSREYSMFRMLVNFIVEKKRLDRR
;
A
#
# COMPACT_ATOMS: atom_id res chain seq x y z
N MET A 1 49.11 -4.06 -45.60
CA MET A 1 50.16 -3.36 -46.37
C MET A 1 49.57 -2.06 -46.91
N ARG A 2 50.20 -0.94 -46.54
CA ARG A 2 50.39 0.32 -47.30
C ARG A 2 49.17 1.04 -47.92
N ASP A 3 48.62 1.97 -47.17
CA ASP A 3 48.91 3.43 -47.22
C ASP A 3 49.22 4.13 -48.59
N VAL A 4 48.74 5.38 -48.67
CA VAL A 4 49.18 6.56 -49.46
C VAL A 4 48.39 7.00 -50.73
N ARG A 5 47.55 8.02 -50.49
CA ARG A 5 47.39 9.36 -51.15
C ARG A 5 47.61 9.52 -52.67
N ARG A 6 46.68 10.24 -53.32
CA ARG A 6 46.97 11.53 -54.00
C ARG A 6 45.73 12.37 -54.33
N ASN A 7 45.92 13.67 -54.16
CA ASN A 7 44.98 14.78 -54.28
C ASN A 7 44.60 15.11 -55.73
N GLY A 8 43.38 15.64 -55.91
CA GLY A 8 43.00 16.49 -57.04
C GLY A 8 41.91 17.46 -56.58
N TRP A 9 42.23 18.74 -56.46
CA TRP A 9 41.32 19.83 -56.11
C TRP A 9 40.86 20.58 -57.38
N ILE A 10 39.75 21.33 -57.20
CA ILE A 10 39.21 22.46 -57.98
C ILE A 10 38.12 22.13 -59.03
N HIS A 11 36.84 22.21 -58.63
CA HIS A 11 35.98 23.37 -58.91
C HIS A 11 34.64 23.26 -58.13
N GLN A 12 34.28 24.29 -57.35
CA GLN A 12 32.89 24.60 -56.97
C GLN A 12 32.34 25.71 -57.88
N PRO A 13 31.01 25.90 -58.00
CA PRO A 13 30.28 26.76 -57.06
C PRO A 13 28.85 26.29 -56.69
N GLY A 14 28.36 26.63 -55.49
CA GLY A 14 26.95 27.03 -55.32
C GLY A 14 26.13 26.40 -54.17
N SER A 15 25.88 27.23 -53.15
CA SER A 15 24.77 27.16 -52.16
C SER A 15 24.81 26.12 -51.03
N ALA A 16 25.54 26.47 -49.97
CA ALA A 16 25.14 26.17 -48.60
C ALA A 16 25.26 27.45 -47.77
N MET A 17 24.15 28.12 -47.46
CA MET A 17 24.14 29.21 -46.49
C MET A 17 22.74 29.49 -45.92
N PHE A 18 22.06 28.51 -45.32
CA PHE A 18 20.78 28.77 -44.61
C PHE A 18 20.46 27.83 -43.42
N LYS A 19 21.43 27.10 -42.85
CA LYS A 19 21.21 26.19 -41.71
C LYS A 19 21.74 26.64 -40.33
N PRO A 20 22.84 27.42 -40.19
CA PRO A 20 23.32 27.82 -38.86
C PRO A 20 22.44 28.87 -38.17
N ALA A 21 21.82 29.77 -38.95
CA ALA A 21 21.01 30.86 -38.41
C ALA A 21 19.76 30.37 -37.66
N ILE A 22 19.13 29.27 -38.13
CA ILE A 22 17.94 28.70 -37.50
C ILE A 22 18.27 28.03 -36.16
N GLN A 23 19.44 27.38 -36.06
CA GLN A 23 19.89 26.77 -34.80
C GLN A 23 20.30 27.82 -33.77
N ILE A 24 20.94 28.91 -34.20
CA ILE A 24 21.30 30.05 -33.35
C ILE A 24 20.04 30.79 -32.89
N LEU A 25 19.05 30.98 -33.78
CA LEU A 25 17.77 31.58 -33.43
C LEU A 25 16.99 30.73 -32.42
N ALA A 26 16.98 29.40 -32.57
CA ALA A 26 16.37 28.48 -31.62
C ALA A 26 17.06 28.52 -30.23
N LEU A 27 18.39 28.64 -30.20
CA LEU A 27 19.17 28.80 -28.97
C LEU A 27 18.94 30.15 -28.29
N LEU A 28 18.77 31.23 -29.06
CA LEU A 28 18.49 32.58 -28.53
C LEU A 28 17.03 32.72 -28.03
N ILE A 29 16.09 32.00 -28.63
CA ILE A 29 14.71 31.85 -28.12
C ILE A 29 14.69 31.01 -26.83
N LEU A 30 15.51 29.96 -26.75
CA LEU A 30 15.73 29.17 -25.52
C LEU A 30 16.37 29.99 -24.38
N ALA A 31 17.07 31.09 -24.70
CA ALA A 31 17.76 31.97 -23.76
C ALA A 31 16.99 33.27 -23.40
N GLY A 32 15.83 33.53 -24.01
CA GLY A 32 14.95 34.66 -23.64
C GLY A 32 15.39 36.06 -24.12
N VAL A 33 16.23 36.16 -25.16
CA VAL A 33 16.87 37.42 -25.58
C VAL A 33 16.08 38.23 -26.64
N LEU A 34 15.02 37.68 -27.24
CA LEU A 34 14.20 38.37 -28.26
C LEU A 34 12.69 38.37 -27.93
N PRO A 35 11.93 39.46 -28.21
CA PRO A 35 10.49 39.48 -28.05
C PRO A 35 9.81 38.60 -29.12
N ALA A 36 8.88 37.75 -28.69
CA ALA A 36 8.19 36.79 -29.55
C ALA A 36 7.20 37.48 -30.51
N GLN A 37 7.57 37.63 -31.79
CA GLN A 37 6.59 37.66 -32.89
C GLN A 37 5.84 36.31 -32.96
N ASP A 38 4.63 36.34 -33.51
CA ASP A 38 3.62 35.27 -33.61
C ASP A 38 4.13 33.95 -34.21
N ASP A 39 4.92 33.18 -33.47
CA ASP A 39 5.37 31.89 -33.98
C ASP A 39 4.65 30.72 -33.30
N LEU A 40 3.45 30.42 -33.80
CA LEU A 40 2.76 29.16 -33.56
C LEU A 40 3.45 27.97 -34.28
N SER A 41 4.66 28.10 -34.83
CA SER A 41 5.42 27.00 -35.47
C SER A 41 5.55 25.78 -34.57
N TRP A 42 5.66 25.99 -33.25
CA TRP A 42 5.73 24.92 -32.26
C TRP A 42 4.55 23.95 -32.36
N THR A 43 3.37 24.38 -32.82
CA THR A 43 2.18 23.52 -33.00
C THR A 43 2.37 22.41 -34.03
N THR A 44 3.41 22.52 -34.87
CA THR A 44 3.75 21.57 -35.92
C THR A 44 5.10 20.88 -35.68
N ALA A 45 5.79 21.20 -34.58
CA ALA A 45 7.05 20.57 -34.21
C ALA A 45 6.90 19.04 -34.16
N LYS A 46 7.93 18.30 -34.59
CA LYS A 46 7.93 16.83 -34.58
C LYS A 46 7.93 16.30 -33.16
N GLU A 47 8.64 16.97 -32.27
CA GLU A 47 8.84 16.62 -30.87
C GLU A 47 7.58 16.98 -30.04
N PRO A 48 6.91 16.02 -29.41
CA PRO A 48 5.72 16.29 -28.60
C PRO A 48 6.03 17.17 -27.38
N GLU A 49 7.25 17.14 -26.84
CA GLU A 49 7.66 18.00 -25.72
C GLU A 49 7.59 19.48 -26.07
N VAL A 50 7.92 19.83 -27.31
CA VAL A 50 7.84 21.21 -27.81
C VAL A 50 6.37 21.63 -27.92
N ARG A 51 5.51 20.72 -28.41
CA ARG A 51 4.06 20.96 -28.51
C ARG A 51 3.40 21.13 -27.14
N GLU A 52 3.72 20.28 -26.17
CA GLU A 52 3.23 20.41 -24.80
C GLU A 52 3.67 21.71 -24.13
N ARG A 53 4.96 22.07 -24.25
CA ARG A 53 5.48 23.30 -23.66
C ARG A 53 4.78 24.52 -24.26
N GLY A 54 4.63 24.54 -25.59
CA GLY A 54 3.92 25.59 -26.29
C GLY A 54 2.47 25.74 -25.81
N LEU A 55 1.74 24.64 -25.60
CA LEU A 55 0.38 24.67 -25.02
C LEU A 55 0.36 25.25 -23.60
N ARG A 56 1.31 24.88 -22.73
CA ARG A 56 1.40 25.43 -21.36
C ARG A 56 1.65 26.94 -21.38
N GLU A 57 2.58 27.37 -22.22
CA GLU A 57 2.86 28.80 -22.40
C GLU A 57 1.66 29.55 -22.98
N LEU A 58 0.96 28.93 -23.93
CA LEU A 58 -0.25 29.50 -24.51
C LEU A 58 -1.35 29.70 -23.47
N LYS A 59 -1.57 28.68 -22.62
CA LYS A 59 -2.51 28.76 -21.50
C LYS A 59 -2.13 29.87 -20.54
N ALA A 60 -0.86 29.98 -20.18
CA ALA A 60 -0.36 31.02 -19.27
C ALA A 60 -0.54 32.44 -19.85
N LYS A 61 -0.31 32.60 -21.16
CA LYS A 61 -0.38 33.89 -21.86
C LYS A 61 -1.79 34.24 -22.36
N LYS A 62 -2.77 33.33 -22.23
CA LYS A 62 -4.17 33.47 -22.72
C LYS A 62 -4.27 33.93 -24.19
N LYS A 63 -3.35 33.49 -25.05
CA LYS A 63 -3.33 33.88 -26.46
C LYS A 63 -4.40 33.17 -27.29
N GLU A 64 -4.90 33.85 -28.32
CA GLU A 64 -5.78 33.23 -29.31
C GLU A 64 -5.03 32.28 -30.24
N VAL A 65 -5.73 31.24 -30.69
CA VAL A 65 -5.21 30.19 -31.58
C VAL A 65 -6.24 29.97 -32.67
N PRO A 66 -5.83 29.88 -33.95
CA PRO A 66 -6.73 29.50 -35.04
C PRO A 66 -7.44 28.16 -34.79
N GLU A 67 -8.71 28.09 -35.19
CA GLU A 67 -9.55 26.88 -35.02
C GLU A 67 -8.90 25.60 -35.58
N ALA A 68 -8.28 25.71 -36.77
CA ALA A 68 -7.62 24.58 -37.42
C ALA A 68 -6.50 23.97 -36.56
N LEU A 69 -5.72 24.80 -35.87
CA LEU A 69 -4.64 24.35 -35.00
C LEU A 69 -5.16 23.74 -33.70
N MET A 70 -6.22 24.31 -33.11
CA MET A 70 -6.87 23.72 -31.94
C MET A 70 -7.44 22.32 -32.25
N LYS A 71 -8.12 22.16 -33.40
CA LYS A 71 -8.61 20.86 -33.87
C LYS A 71 -7.48 19.85 -34.05
N LYS A 72 -6.33 20.28 -34.59
CA LYS A 72 -5.14 19.45 -34.77
C LYS A 72 -4.58 19.00 -33.41
N LEU A 73 -4.39 19.92 -32.46
CA LEU A 73 -3.80 19.63 -31.15
C LEU A 73 -4.70 18.78 -30.25
N LEU A 74 -6.03 18.94 -30.32
CA LEU A 74 -6.98 18.05 -29.64
C LEU A 74 -7.00 16.62 -30.22
N ARG A 75 -6.52 16.45 -31.45
CA ARG A 75 -6.39 15.15 -32.15
C ARG A 75 -4.92 14.74 -32.33
N ASP A 76 -4.03 15.30 -31.53
CA ASP A 76 -2.61 14.98 -31.62
C ASP A 76 -2.38 13.49 -31.37
N SER A 77 -1.44 12.90 -32.11
CA SER A 77 -1.08 11.49 -31.95
C SER A 77 -0.39 11.21 -30.63
N ASP A 78 0.20 12.22 -30.00
CA ASP A 78 0.81 12.11 -28.69
C ASP A 78 -0.20 12.41 -27.57
N TRP A 79 -0.36 11.47 -26.65
CA TRP A 79 -1.34 11.57 -25.57
C TRP A 79 -1.06 12.69 -24.57
N GLY A 80 0.22 13.05 -24.33
CA GLY A 80 0.58 14.14 -23.43
C GLY A 80 0.23 15.50 -24.03
N VAL A 81 0.46 15.68 -25.33
CA VAL A 81 -0.01 16.86 -26.08
C VAL A 81 -1.53 16.94 -26.04
N GLN A 82 -2.23 15.82 -26.29
CA GLN A 82 -3.68 15.77 -26.26
C GLN A 82 -4.27 16.13 -24.88
N LEU A 83 -3.69 15.60 -23.79
CA LEU A 83 -4.08 15.97 -22.42
C LEU A 83 -3.89 17.47 -22.16
N GLN A 84 -2.74 18.01 -22.52
CA GLN A 84 -2.46 19.43 -22.36
C GLN A 84 -3.38 20.29 -23.24
N ALA A 85 -3.78 19.80 -24.42
CA ALA A 85 -4.72 20.50 -25.30
C ALA A 85 -6.14 20.54 -24.71
N ILE A 86 -6.61 19.44 -24.10
CA ILE A 86 -7.89 19.42 -23.35
C ILE A 86 -7.85 20.46 -22.23
N ASP A 87 -6.78 20.46 -21.45
CA ASP A 87 -6.57 21.40 -20.33
C ASP A 87 -6.47 22.88 -20.77
N THR A 88 -6.02 23.13 -22.01
CA THR A 88 -5.83 24.47 -22.56
C THR A 88 -7.09 25.01 -23.24
N PHE A 89 -7.77 24.18 -24.05
CA PHE A 89 -8.87 24.62 -24.92
C PHE A 89 -10.24 24.20 -24.42
N GLY A 90 -10.35 23.19 -23.56
CA GLY A 90 -11.63 22.52 -23.31
C GLY A 90 -12.69 23.38 -22.62
N ARG A 91 -12.29 24.47 -21.95
CA ARG A 91 -13.22 25.41 -21.29
C ARG A 91 -13.77 26.49 -22.21
N ARG A 92 -13.41 26.50 -23.49
CA ARG A 92 -13.90 27.50 -24.44
C ARG A 92 -15.32 27.15 -24.92
N PRO A 93 -16.17 28.15 -25.23
CA PRO A 93 -17.61 27.96 -25.44
C PRO A 93 -18.02 27.38 -26.81
N GLU A 94 -17.08 27.24 -27.76
CA GLU A 94 -17.35 26.90 -29.15
C GLU A 94 -18.02 25.50 -29.25
N PRO A 95 -19.16 25.36 -29.96
CA PRO A 95 -19.89 24.08 -30.02
C PRO A 95 -19.08 22.89 -30.53
N TRP A 96 -18.15 23.13 -31.46
CA TRP A 96 -17.31 22.08 -32.02
C TRP A 96 -16.28 21.55 -31.00
N ILE A 97 -15.88 22.34 -29.99
CA ILE A 97 -14.99 21.89 -28.91
C ILE A 97 -15.74 20.88 -28.05
N ARG A 98 -16.99 21.17 -27.66
CA ARG A 98 -17.83 20.19 -26.97
C ARG A 98 -17.95 18.90 -27.79
N ASP A 99 -18.17 19.01 -29.09
CA ASP A 99 -18.23 17.85 -30.00
C ASP A 99 -16.93 17.04 -30.03
N ALA A 100 -15.78 17.72 -30.00
CA ALA A 100 -14.46 17.10 -29.93
C ALA A 100 -14.23 16.42 -28.56
N LEU A 101 -14.58 17.08 -27.46
CA LEU A 101 -14.50 16.52 -26.11
C LEU A 101 -15.42 15.31 -25.93
N VAL A 102 -16.65 15.33 -26.48
CA VAL A 102 -17.53 14.15 -26.48
C VAL A 102 -16.90 13.00 -27.26
N ASN A 103 -16.25 13.27 -28.39
CA ASN A 103 -15.52 12.22 -29.12
C ASN A 103 -14.35 11.66 -28.30
N LEU A 104 -13.58 12.52 -27.62
CA LEU A 104 -12.49 12.09 -26.76
C LEU A 104 -12.98 11.31 -25.53
N ALA A 105 -14.10 11.70 -24.92
CA ALA A 105 -14.74 10.97 -23.84
C ALA A 105 -15.17 9.55 -24.27
N LEU A 106 -15.72 9.42 -25.48
CA LEU A 106 -16.26 8.16 -26.00
C LEU A 106 -15.22 7.24 -26.66
N ARG A 107 -14.13 7.79 -27.19
CA ARG A 107 -13.19 7.07 -28.07
C ARG A 107 -11.72 7.35 -27.76
N GLY A 108 -11.42 8.22 -26.79
CA GLY A 108 -10.05 8.52 -26.37
C GLY A 108 -9.31 7.25 -25.95
N GLU A 109 -8.05 7.14 -26.36
CA GLU A 109 -7.30 5.90 -26.21
C GLU A 109 -6.98 5.59 -24.75
N LEU A 110 -6.57 6.60 -23.98
CA LEU A 110 -6.27 6.48 -22.56
C LEU A 110 -7.46 6.81 -21.69
N LEU A 111 -7.57 6.12 -20.55
CA LEU A 111 -8.52 6.42 -19.48
C LEU A 111 -8.37 7.86 -18.98
N VAL A 112 -7.14 8.32 -18.78
CA VAL A 112 -6.87 9.70 -18.33
C VAL A 112 -7.41 10.74 -19.33
N ILE A 113 -7.29 10.49 -20.64
CA ILE A 113 -7.83 11.38 -21.69
C ILE A 113 -9.37 11.39 -21.64
N ARG A 114 -9.99 10.21 -21.58
CA ARG A 114 -11.46 10.10 -21.52
C ARG A 114 -12.02 10.81 -20.30
N ARG A 115 -11.37 10.63 -19.14
CA ARG A 115 -11.77 11.25 -17.86
C ARG A 115 -11.54 12.76 -17.85
N ALA A 116 -10.40 13.24 -18.37
CA ALA A 116 -10.13 14.67 -18.49
C ALA A 116 -11.16 15.37 -19.41
N ALA A 117 -11.47 14.78 -20.55
CA ALA A 117 -12.50 15.28 -21.45
C ALA A 117 -13.88 15.29 -20.78
N SER A 118 -14.24 14.21 -20.08
CA SER A 118 -15.53 14.10 -19.38
C SER A 118 -15.66 15.11 -18.23
N ALA A 119 -14.59 15.34 -17.46
CA ALA A 119 -14.57 16.37 -16.42
C ALA A 119 -14.73 17.78 -17.01
N THR A 120 -14.09 18.05 -18.15
CA THR A 120 -14.23 19.36 -18.80
C THR A 120 -15.62 19.58 -19.40
N LEU A 121 -16.28 18.51 -19.87
CA LEU A 121 -17.69 18.55 -20.28
C LEU A 121 -18.64 18.83 -19.10
N ALA A 122 -18.32 18.31 -17.91
CA ALA A 122 -19.06 18.59 -16.68
C ALA A 122 -19.02 20.09 -16.34
N ASP A 123 -17.83 20.69 -16.37
CA ASP A 123 -17.59 22.10 -16.03
C ASP A 123 -18.29 23.10 -16.97
N SER A 124 -18.55 22.71 -18.22
CA SER A 124 -19.06 23.61 -19.26
C SER A 124 -20.58 23.57 -19.42
N ASN A 125 -21.16 22.39 -19.69
CA ASN A 125 -22.61 22.19 -19.76
C ASN A 125 -22.93 20.69 -19.64
N ALA A 126 -23.10 20.23 -18.41
CA ALA A 126 -23.26 18.81 -18.11
C ALA A 126 -24.50 18.18 -18.76
N GLU A 127 -25.65 18.86 -18.74
CA GLU A 127 -26.89 18.30 -19.28
C GLU A 127 -26.84 18.14 -20.80
N LYS A 128 -26.42 19.18 -21.53
CA LYS A 128 -26.28 19.12 -22.99
C LYS A 128 -25.26 18.08 -23.42
N SER A 129 -24.15 17.99 -22.68
CA SER A 129 -23.10 16.99 -22.92
C SER A 129 -23.61 15.57 -22.67
N ALA A 130 -24.36 15.33 -21.58
CA ALA A 130 -24.97 14.03 -21.28
C ALA A 130 -25.94 13.59 -22.38
N ARG A 131 -26.86 14.47 -22.82
CA ARG A 131 -27.79 14.18 -23.94
C ARG A 131 -27.02 13.82 -25.22
N GLN A 132 -25.93 14.53 -25.51
CA GLN A 132 -25.11 14.26 -26.67
C GLN A 132 -24.35 12.93 -26.58
N ILE A 133 -23.83 12.58 -25.41
CA ILE A 133 -23.19 11.28 -25.13
C ILE A 133 -24.21 10.15 -25.34
N LEU A 134 -25.39 10.26 -24.75
CA LEU A 134 -26.47 9.26 -24.87
C LEU A 134 -26.89 9.05 -26.35
N LYS A 135 -27.05 10.14 -27.11
CA LYS A 135 -27.37 10.08 -28.54
C LYS A 135 -26.31 9.34 -29.36
N ARG A 136 -25.03 9.46 -29.00
CA ARG A 136 -23.92 8.77 -29.70
C ARG A 136 -23.73 7.33 -29.21
N MET A 137 -24.03 7.06 -27.94
CA MET A 137 -23.85 5.75 -27.29
C MET A 137 -24.64 4.63 -27.98
N SER A 138 -25.83 4.91 -28.51
CA SER A 138 -26.67 3.89 -29.19
C SER A 138 -25.99 3.23 -30.38
N ARG A 139 -25.08 3.94 -31.06
CA ARG A 139 -24.33 3.47 -32.24
C ARG A 139 -22.97 2.84 -31.90
N LEU A 140 -22.59 2.76 -30.63
CA LEU A 140 -21.30 2.23 -30.20
C LEU A 140 -21.35 0.73 -29.96
N GLY A 141 -20.23 0.04 -30.20
CA GLY A 141 -20.02 -1.32 -29.72
C GLY A 141 -19.89 -1.40 -28.19
N LYS A 142 -19.81 -2.62 -27.64
CA LYS A 142 -19.76 -2.89 -26.18
C LYS A 142 -18.74 -2.01 -25.44
N LYS A 143 -17.48 -1.97 -25.92
CA LYS A 143 -16.40 -1.17 -25.33
C LYS A 143 -16.72 0.33 -25.30
N GLY A 144 -17.25 0.87 -26.40
CA GLY A 144 -17.64 2.28 -26.48
C GLY A 144 -18.83 2.62 -25.58
N LYS A 145 -19.78 1.68 -25.41
CA LYS A 145 -20.89 1.86 -24.45
C LYS A 145 -20.36 1.93 -23.01
N LEU A 146 -19.41 1.09 -22.63
CA LEU A 146 -18.78 1.16 -21.30
C LEU A 146 -18.08 2.50 -21.07
N PHE A 147 -17.38 3.03 -22.09
CA PHE A 147 -16.76 4.36 -22.00
C PHE A 147 -17.80 5.47 -21.86
N ALA A 148 -18.90 5.40 -22.62
CA ALA A 148 -20.01 6.34 -22.48
C ALA A 148 -20.60 6.34 -21.06
N ILE A 149 -20.77 5.16 -20.47
CA ILE A 149 -21.30 5.00 -19.10
C ILE A 149 -20.34 5.60 -18.06
N ASP A 150 -19.02 5.33 -18.17
CA ASP A 150 -18.00 5.95 -17.29
C ASP A 150 -18.05 7.48 -17.45
N SER A 151 -18.06 7.99 -18.69
CA SER A 151 -18.15 9.43 -18.98
C SER A 151 -19.40 10.08 -18.37
N LEU A 152 -20.57 9.46 -18.44
CA LEU A 152 -21.79 9.98 -17.81
C LEU A 152 -21.63 10.12 -16.28
N GLY A 153 -20.90 9.21 -15.65
CA GLY A 153 -20.55 9.28 -14.23
C GLY A 153 -19.56 10.40 -13.85
N PHE A 154 -18.84 10.96 -14.82
CA PHE A 154 -18.02 12.16 -14.64
C PHE A 154 -18.76 13.45 -14.99
N VAL A 155 -19.58 13.42 -16.05
CA VAL A 155 -20.31 14.60 -16.53
C VAL A 155 -21.33 15.07 -15.51
N GLY A 156 -22.09 14.15 -14.90
CA GLY A 156 -23.02 14.45 -13.82
C GLY A 156 -24.17 15.40 -14.19
N SER A 157 -25.34 14.86 -14.51
CA SER A 157 -26.59 15.64 -14.70
C SER A 157 -27.81 14.79 -14.35
N ALA A 158 -28.97 15.41 -14.16
CA ALA A 158 -30.23 14.68 -13.92
C ALA A 158 -30.50 13.64 -15.03
N VAL A 159 -30.28 14.02 -16.29
CA VAL A 159 -30.42 13.14 -17.47
C VAL A 159 -29.43 11.96 -17.40
N ALA A 160 -28.19 12.21 -16.97
CA ALA A 160 -27.21 11.15 -16.80
C ALA A 160 -27.63 10.17 -15.69
N VAL A 161 -28.09 10.67 -14.53
CA VAL A 161 -28.53 9.85 -13.40
C VAL A 161 -29.73 8.98 -13.79
N GLU A 162 -30.71 9.52 -14.51
CA GLU A 162 -31.87 8.78 -15.01
C GLU A 162 -31.44 7.63 -15.94
N SER A 163 -30.64 7.94 -16.97
CA SER A 163 -30.16 6.94 -17.92
C SER A 163 -29.27 5.87 -17.26
N LEU A 164 -28.40 6.27 -16.33
CA LEU A 164 -27.58 5.34 -15.56
C LEU A 164 -28.43 4.45 -14.65
N SER A 165 -29.51 4.98 -14.07
CA SER A 165 -30.45 4.21 -13.25
C SER A 165 -31.18 3.14 -14.06
N GLU A 166 -31.52 3.41 -15.32
CA GLU A 166 -32.05 2.41 -16.25
C GLU A 166 -31.01 1.34 -16.58
N LEU A 167 -29.78 1.75 -16.93
CA LEU A 167 -28.69 0.84 -17.28
C LEU A 167 -28.24 -0.04 -16.11
N ALA A 168 -28.37 0.44 -14.86
CA ALA A 168 -28.15 -0.35 -13.66
C ALA A 168 -29.10 -1.56 -13.53
N ARG A 169 -30.14 -1.64 -14.37
CA ARG A 169 -31.08 -2.78 -14.46
C ARG A 169 -30.86 -3.64 -15.70
N SER A 170 -29.78 -3.41 -16.44
CA SER A 170 -29.47 -4.17 -17.65
C SER A 170 -29.25 -5.65 -17.36
N SER A 171 -29.74 -6.52 -18.24
CA SER A 171 -29.40 -7.95 -18.25
C SER A 171 -27.91 -8.16 -18.56
N ASN A 172 -27.27 -7.22 -19.26
CA ASN A 172 -25.83 -7.24 -19.48
C ASN A 172 -25.09 -6.81 -18.20
N VAL A 173 -24.39 -7.76 -17.59
CA VAL A 173 -23.67 -7.57 -16.32
C VAL A 173 -22.64 -6.45 -16.39
N ASP A 174 -21.90 -6.32 -17.50
CA ASP A 174 -20.85 -5.31 -17.62
C ASP A 174 -21.43 -3.89 -17.69
N LEU A 175 -22.52 -3.71 -18.48
CA LEU A 175 -23.21 -2.42 -18.56
C LEU A 175 -23.88 -2.06 -17.22
N CYS A 176 -24.49 -3.04 -16.57
CA CYS A 176 -25.11 -2.90 -15.26
C CYS A 176 -24.10 -2.46 -14.19
N ARG A 177 -22.98 -3.17 -14.06
CA ARG A 177 -21.89 -2.83 -13.12
C ARG A 177 -21.26 -1.47 -13.42
N ALA A 178 -20.99 -1.17 -14.70
CA ALA A 178 -20.46 0.13 -15.08
C ALA A 178 -21.43 1.26 -14.67
N ALA A 179 -22.73 1.07 -14.85
CA ALA A 179 -23.72 2.05 -14.45
C ALA A 179 -23.79 2.21 -12.92
N ILE A 180 -23.73 1.12 -12.16
CA ILE A 180 -23.66 1.14 -10.69
C ILE A 180 -22.45 1.94 -10.20
N ARG A 181 -21.26 1.70 -10.78
CA ARG A 181 -20.03 2.43 -10.43
C ARG A 181 -20.13 3.93 -10.77
N SER A 182 -20.70 4.26 -11.92
CA SER A 182 -20.95 5.65 -12.32
C SER A 182 -21.95 6.34 -11.39
N LEU A 183 -23.02 5.65 -10.97
CA LEU A 183 -23.97 6.16 -9.97
C LEU A 183 -23.32 6.38 -8.61
N ALA A 184 -22.50 5.43 -8.15
CA ALA A 184 -21.73 5.54 -6.90
C ALA A 184 -20.84 6.78 -6.92
N LYS A 185 -20.16 7.01 -8.05
CA LYS A 185 -19.31 8.18 -8.26
C LYS A 185 -20.10 9.50 -8.19
N LEU A 186 -21.32 9.52 -8.72
CA LEU A 186 -22.20 10.69 -8.66
C LEU A 186 -22.88 10.88 -7.30
N GLY A 187 -22.81 9.89 -6.40
CA GLY A 187 -23.58 9.90 -5.15
C GLY A 187 -25.09 9.89 -5.39
N ALA A 188 -25.57 9.26 -6.47
CA ALA A 188 -26.95 9.34 -6.93
C ALA A 188 -27.55 7.99 -7.33
N GLY A 189 -28.87 7.94 -7.56
CA GLY A 189 -29.55 6.74 -8.06
C GLY A 189 -29.93 5.72 -6.98
N ALA A 190 -30.21 6.17 -5.74
CA ALA A 190 -30.54 5.33 -4.59
C ALA A 190 -31.55 4.23 -4.91
N SER A 191 -32.70 4.56 -5.52
CA SER A 191 -33.75 3.57 -5.81
C SER A 191 -33.30 2.47 -6.80
N ALA A 192 -32.44 2.80 -7.76
CA ALA A 192 -31.87 1.81 -8.68
C ALA A 192 -30.88 0.89 -7.97
N LEU A 193 -30.01 1.45 -7.12
CA LEU A 193 -29.02 0.70 -6.35
C LEU A 193 -29.66 -0.16 -5.24
N ILE A 194 -30.73 0.31 -4.59
CA ILE A 194 -31.50 -0.49 -3.62
C ILE A 194 -32.09 -1.72 -4.32
N ARG A 195 -32.65 -1.56 -5.52
CA ARG A 195 -33.11 -2.70 -6.33
C ARG A 195 -31.95 -3.62 -6.69
N GLY A 196 -30.83 -3.06 -7.16
CA GLY A 196 -29.62 -3.79 -7.51
C GLY A 196 -29.04 -4.59 -6.35
N SER A 197 -29.15 -4.11 -5.11
CA SER A 197 -28.69 -4.82 -3.89
C SER A 197 -29.42 -6.15 -3.65
N ARG A 198 -30.55 -6.36 -4.34
CA ARG A 198 -31.40 -7.56 -4.28
C ARG A 198 -31.34 -8.38 -5.58
N ASP A 199 -30.44 -8.04 -6.50
CA ASP A 199 -30.23 -8.77 -7.75
C ASP A 199 -29.76 -10.20 -7.47
N THR A 200 -30.19 -11.15 -8.31
CA THR A 200 -29.82 -12.57 -8.19
C THR A 200 -28.36 -12.80 -8.58
N ARG A 201 -27.76 -11.91 -9.36
CA ARG A 201 -26.36 -11.93 -9.73
C ARG A 201 -25.54 -11.33 -8.59
N GLU A 202 -24.79 -12.18 -7.90
CA GLU A 202 -24.04 -11.81 -6.68
C GLU A 202 -23.18 -10.56 -6.87
N VAL A 203 -22.40 -10.49 -7.97
CA VAL A 203 -21.54 -9.33 -8.26
C VAL A 203 -22.31 -8.01 -8.35
N VAL A 204 -23.52 -8.04 -8.92
CA VAL A 204 -24.38 -6.86 -9.07
C VAL A 204 -24.92 -6.45 -7.69
N ALA A 205 -25.36 -7.41 -6.89
CA ALA A 205 -25.84 -7.14 -5.53
C ALA A 205 -24.75 -6.53 -4.64
N LEU A 206 -23.54 -7.10 -4.67
CA LEU A 206 -22.39 -6.61 -3.91
C LEU A 206 -21.97 -5.21 -4.35
N GLU A 207 -21.80 -4.96 -5.66
CA GLU A 207 -21.42 -3.62 -6.13
C GLU A 207 -22.50 -2.58 -5.85
N SER A 208 -23.79 -2.95 -5.95
CA SER A 208 -24.90 -2.04 -5.68
C SER A 208 -24.93 -1.62 -4.21
N VAL A 209 -24.76 -2.55 -3.27
CA VAL A 209 -24.75 -2.20 -1.84
C VAL A 209 -23.51 -1.39 -1.45
N ALA A 210 -22.35 -1.67 -2.06
CA ALA A 210 -21.14 -0.86 -1.87
C ALA A 210 -21.26 0.54 -2.51
N ALA A 211 -22.08 0.69 -3.55
CA ALA A 211 -22.41 1.97 -4.17
C ALA A 211 -23.38 2.79 -3.32
N LEU A 212 -24.36 2.16 -2.65
CA LEU A 212 -25.26 2.86 -1.72
C LEU A 212 -24.51 3.61 -0.61
N ALA A 213 -23.33 3.12 -0.23
CA ALA A 213 -22.51 3.73 0.80
C ALA A 213 -21.95 5.11 0.43
N THR A 214 -22.06 5.54 -0.83
CA THR A 214 -21.69 6.90 -1.26
C THR A 214 -22.88 7.86 -1.29
N ILE A 215 -24.08 7.42 -0.92
CA ILE A 215 -25.32 8.20 -0.99
C ILE A 215 -25.79 8.52 0.43
N ASP A 216 -25.91 9.82 0.73
CA ASP A 216 -26.50 10.27 1.98
C ASP A 216 -28.04 10.35 1.89
N SER A 217 -28.69 9.21 2.08
CA SER A 217 -30.16 9.14 2.23
C SER A 217 -30.58 8.07 3.24
N ASP A 218 -31.74 8.25 3.86
CA ASP A 218 -32.29 7.28 4.81
C ASP A 218 -32.52 5.92 4.15
N ASP A 219 -33.15 5.89 2.96
CA ASP A 219 -33.40 4.66 2.21
C ASP A 219 -32.11 3.88 1.87
N ALA A 220 -31.03 4.59 1.51
CA ALA A 220 -29.74 3.96 1.23
C ALA A 220 -29.13 3.37 2.51
N ARG A 221 -29.18 4.11 3.62
CA ARG A 221 -28.72 3.63 4.93
C ARG A 221 -29.49 2.42 5.41
N ASP A 222 -30.82 2.43 5.29
CA ASP A 222 -31.68 1.31 5.68
C ASP A 222 -31.41 0.05 4.84
N ALA A 223 -31.21 0.22 3.52
CA ALA A 223 -30.85 -0.89 2.64
C ALA A 223 -29.48 -1.50 3.00
N MET A 224 -28.47 -0.67 3.29
CA MET A 224 -27.15 -1.13 3.74
C MET A 224 -27.21 -1.85 5.09
N ILE A 225 -27.93 -1.29 6.07
CA ILE A 225 -28.12 -1.90 7.39
C ILE A 225 -28.84 -3.25 7.24
N SER A 226 -29.92 -3.30 6.45
CA SER A 226 -30.65 -4.53 6.16
C SER A 226 -29.78 -5.59 5.49
N PHE A 227 -28.88 -5.19 4.59
CA PHE A 227 -27.89 -6.08 3.99
C PHE A 227 -26.93 -6.62 5.05
N ALA A 228 -26.34 -5.74 5.86
CA ALA A 228 -25.34 -6.10 6.86
C ALA A 228 -25.87 -6.99 8.00
N VAL A 229 -27.18 -6.96 8.29
CA VAL A 229 -27.82 -7.93 9.21
C VAL A 229 -27.99 -9.32 8.58
N ARG A 230 -28.23 -9.37 7.26
CA ARG A 230 -28.61 -10.62 6.56
C ARG A 230 -27.44 -11.37 5.94
N LYS A 231 -26.37 -10.66 5.58
CA LYS A 231 -25.25 -11.19 4.79
C LYS A 231 -23.92 -10.93 5.50
N ASP A 232 -23.17 -12.00 5.73
CA ASP A 232 -21.75 -11.93 6.11
C ASP A 232 -20.90 -11.92 4.84
N GLU A 233 -20.79 -10.75 4.23
CA GLU A 233 -19.98 -10.55 3.02
C GLU A 233 -18.84 -9.57 3.33
N PRO A 234 -17.64 -10.07 3.70
CA PRO A 234 -16.50 -9.27 4.12
C PRO A 234 -16.21 -8.05 3.26
N TRP A 235 -16.19 -8.24 1.94
CA TRP A 235 -15.93 -7.18 0.96
C TRP A 235 -16.97 -6.06 1.05
N ALA A 236 -18.26 -6.42 1.05
CA ALA A 236 -19.34 -5.43 1.10
C ALA A 236 -19.40 -4.71 2.44
N LEU A 237 -19.27 -5.44 3.56
CA LEU A 237 -19.31 -4.86 4.91
C LEU A 237 -18.17 -3.85 5.12
N ARG A 238 -16.97 -4.14 4.60
CA ARG A 238 -15.84 -3.21 4.57
C ARG A 238 -16.19 -1.91 3.84
N ARG A 239 -16.73 -2.01 2.62
CA ARG A 239 -17.10 -0.84 1.80
C ARG A 239 -18.21 0.00 2.42
N ILE A 240 -19.23 -0.65 3.00
CA ILE A 240 -20.32 0.03 3.72
C ILE A 240 -19.75 0.86 4.88
N GLY A 241 -18.87 0.28 5.70
CA GLY A 241 -18.26 0.98 6.84
C GLY A 241 -17.41 2.18 6.41
N GLN A 242 -16.51 1.97 5.45
CA GLN A 242 -15.56 3.00 4.99
C GLN A 242 -16.27 4.17 4.30
N ARG A 243 -17.06 3.88 3.26
CA ARG A 243 -17.71 4.92 2.46
C ARG A 243 -18.87 5.58 3.21
N GLY A 244 -19.61 4.84 4.03
CA GLY A 244 -20.65 5.42 4.88
C GLY A 244 -20.08 6.42 5.89
N ALA A 245 -18.87 6.15 6.42
CA ALA A 245 -18.15 7.11 7.25
C ALA A 245 -17.67 8.35 6.47
N GLU A 246 -17.24 8.19 5.23
CA GLU A 246 -16.82 9.30 4.34
C GLU A 246 -18.01 10.18 3.93
N ALA A 247 -19.18 9.60 3.66
CA ALA A 247 -20.36 10.33 3.19
C ALA A 247 -21.00 11.20 4.29
N ASN A 248 -21.36 10.60 5.43
CA ASN A 248 -21.91 11.32 6.59
C ASN A 248 -21.72 10.52 7.89
N LYS A 249 -20.52 10.63 8.47
CA LYS A 249 -20.10 9.83 9.63
C LYS A 249 -21.08 9.86 10.81
N ALA A 250 -21.58 11.03 11.18
CA ALA A 250 -22.39 11.20 12.38
C ALA A 250 -23.78 10.57 12.23
N VAL A 251 -24.47 10.87 11.12
CA VAL A 251 -25.82 10.37 10.87
C VAL A 251 -25.79 8.85 10.60
N PHE A 252 -24.78 8.37 9.87
CA PHE A 252 -24.59 6.94 9.64
C PHE A 252 -24.32 6.17 10.95
N ALA A 253 -23.47 6.70 11.83
CA ALA A 253 -23.20 6.09 13.13
C ALA A 253 -24.46 6.00 14.02
N LEU A 254 -25.33 7.02 14.00
CA LEU A 254 -26.58 7.02 14.76
C LEU A 254 -27.56 5.94 14.27
N ALA A 255 -27.75 5.85 12.95
CA ALA A 255 -28.61 4.84 12.34
C ALA A 255 -28.09 3.42 12.64
N LEU A 256 -26.78 3.21 12.49
CA LEU A 256 -26.14 1.92 12.75
C LEU A 256 -26.20 1.54 14.23
N ALA A 257 -25.97 2.49 15.14
CA ALA A 257 -26.11 2.27 16.58
C ALA A 257 -27.53 1.82 16.95
N THR A 258 -28.56 2.46 16.38
CA THR A 258 -29.95 2.08 16.58
C THR A 258 -30.23 0.65 16.10
N ALA A 259 -29.69 0.28 14.93
CA ALA A 259 -29.84 -1.06 14.38
C ALA A 259 -29.11 -2.12 15.22
N ILE A 260 -27.89 -1.84 15.71
CA ILE A 260 -27.13 -2.71 16.61
C ILE A 260 -27.92 -3.00 17.88
N GLN A 261 -28.61 -2.00 18.44
CA GLN A 261 -29.41 -2.20 19.67
C GLN A 261 -30.64 -3.09 19.47
N LYS A 262 -31.25 -3.07 18.28
CA LYS A 262 -32.50 -3.79 17.99
C LYS A 262 -32.28 -5.21 17.46
N THR A 263 -31.16 -5.46 16.80
CA THR A 263 -30.92 -6.75 16.12
C THR A 263 -30.48 -7.85 17.07
N ARG A 264 -30.88 -9.09 16.76
CA ARG A 264 -30.34 -10.31 17.37
C ARG A 264 -29.10 -10.86 16.65
N LYS A 265 -28.75 -10.30 15.49
CA LYS A 265 -27.59 -10.69 14.67
C LYS A 265 -26.68 -9.49 14.41
N PRO A 266 -25.95 -9.01 15.44
CA PRO A 266 -25.20 -7.75 15.35
C PRO A 266 -23.87 -7.87 14.61
N TYR A 267 -23.37 -9.09 14.33
CA TYR A 267 -22.04 -9.33 13.76
C TYR A 267 -21.70 -8.41 12.57
N GLY A 268 -22.51 -8.41 11.51
CA GLY A 268 -22.21 -7.63 10.31
C GLY A 268 -22.27 -6.12 10.56
N LEU A 269 -23.18 -5.67 11.43
CA LEU A 269 -23.26 -4.26 11.83
C LEU A 269 -22.07 -3.83 12.68
N LEU A 270 -21.58 -4.68 13.58
CA LEU A 270 -20.40 -4.40 14.38
C LEU A 270 -19.13 -4.39 13.52
N ARG A 271 -19.08 -5.21 12.47
CA ARG A 271 -18.01 -5.15 11.48
C ARG A 271 -18.05 -3.83 10.70
N VAL A 272 -19.20 -3.41 10.18
CA VAL A 272 -19.38 -2.09 9.55
C VAL A 272 -18.96 -0.97 10.53
N ALA A 273 -19.41 -1.10 11.79
CA ALA A 273 -18.89 -0.53 13.04
C ALA A 273 -17.41 -0.14 12.98
N TRP A 274 -16.64 -1.22 12.95
CA TRP A 274 -15.20 -1.25 13.06
C TRP A 274 -14.51 -0.71 11.81
N GLU A 275 -14.95 -1.14 10.63
CA GLU A 275 -14.38 -0.74 9.34
C GLU A 275 -14.53 0.77 9.10
N GLY A 276 -15.63 1.38 9.57
CA GLY A 276 -15.85 2.83 9.52
C GLY A 276 -15.31 3.62 10.72
N ARG A 277 -14.73 2.96 11.73
CA ARG A 277 -14.27 3.57 13.00
C ARG A 277 -15.34 4.49 13.62
N LEU A 278 -16.57 3.98 13.71
CA LEU A 278 -17.75 4.76 14.12
C LEU A 278 -17.91 4.77 15.65
N GLU A 279 -17.31 5.78 16.30
CA GLU A 279 -17.38 5.97 17.77
C GLU A 279 -18.82 6.04 18.30
N GLY A 280 -19.75 6.63 17.53
CA GLY A 280 -21.18 6.71 17.90
C GLY A 280 -21.85 5.35 18.13
N CYS A 281 -21.25 4.25 17.65
CA CYS A 281 -21.76 2.90 17.86
C CYS A 281 -21.24 2.22 19.15
N ALA A 282 -20.28 2.83 19.87
CA ALA A 282 -19.59 2.18 20.99
C ALA A 282 -20.53 1.71 22.11
N SER A 283 -21.47 2.55 22.55
CA SER A 283 -22.44 2.18 23.59
C SER A 283 -23.37 1.04 23.16
N ALA A 284 -23.85 1.08 21.91
CA ALA A 284 -24.68 0.01 21.36
C ALA A 284 -23.90 -1.32 21.24
N ALA A 285 -22.64 -1.26 20.82
CA ALA A 285 -21.77 -2.43 20.69
C ALA A 285 -21.53 -3.12 22.03
N ARG A 286 -21.36 -2.36 23.11
CA ARG A 286 -21.12 -2.91 24.46
C ARG A 286 -22.24 -3.81 24.98
N LYS A 287 -23.47 -3.68 24.46
CA LYS A 287 -24.58 -4.59 24.82
C LYS A 287 -24.39 -6.03 24.33
N HIS A 288 -23.42 -6.28 23.46
CA HIS A 288 -23.18 -7.59 22.81
C HIS A 288 -21.87 -8.26 23.23
N ILE A 289 -21.19 -7.77 24.26
CA ILE A 289 -19.92 -8.33 24.78
C ILE A 289 -20.07 -9.70 25.46
N ASP A 290 -21.30 -10.12 25.72
CA ASP A 290 -21.66 -11.44 26.25
C ASP A 290 -22.09 -12.42 25.15
N SER A 291 -22.11 -12.00 23.88
CA SER A 291 -22.48 -12.84 22.73
C SER A 291 -21.74 -14.18 22.73
N ILE A 292 -22.45 -15.26 22.42
CA ILE A 292 -21.89 -16.62 22.34
C ILE A 292 -20.94 -16.75 21.14
N ASP A 293 -21.18 -16.00 20.06
CA ASP A 293 -20.30 -15.96 18.90
C ASP A 293 -19.01 -15.17 19.21
N PRO A 294 -17.83 -15.81 19.16
CA PRO A 294 -16.57 -15.15 19.53
C PRO A 294 -16.24 -13.94 18.67
N LEU A 295 -16.56 -13.95 17.37
CA LEU A 295 -16.25 -12.81 16.51
C LEU A 295 -17.17 -11.62 16.78
N THR A 296 -18.47 -11.85 16.95
CA THR A 296 -19.42 -10.83 17.41
C THR A 296 -18.93 -10.19 18.71
N ARG A 297 -18.53 -11.02 19.67
CA ARG A 297 -18.00 -10.56 20.95
C ARG A 297 -16.72 -9.74 20.78
N ALA A 298 -15.80 -10.20 19.95
CA ALA A 298 -14.53 -9.50 19.70
C ALA A 298 -14.76 -8.14 19.02
N TYR A 299 -15.66 -8.05 18.03
CA TYR A 299 -16.06 -6.77 17.45
C TYR A 299 -16.82 -5.87 18.43
N ALA A 300 -17.62 -6.44 19.33
CA ALA A 300 -18.29 -5.68 20.39
C ALA A 300 -17.29 -5.00 21.33
N PHE A 301 -16.21 -5.69 21.70
CA PHE A 301 -15.08 -5.06 22.42
C PHE A 301 -14.37 -4.02 21.56
N ALA A 302 -14.03 -4.35 20.30
CA ALA A 302 -13.27 -3.46 19.43
C ALA A 302 -14.00 -2.13 19.15
N VAL A 303 -15.28 -2.18 18.79
CA VAL A 303 -16.12 -0.99 18.59
C VAL A 303 -16.44 -0.33 19.92
N GLY A 304 -16.71 -1.11 20.96
CA GLY A 304 -16.95 -0.61 22.31
C GLY A 304 -15.77 0.19 22.87
N GLY A 305 -14.54 -0.09 22.44
CA GLY A 305 -13.33 0.62 22.85
C GLY A 305 -13.06 1.94 22.12
N LEU A 306 -13.86 2.30 21.11
CA LEU A 306 -13.68 3.55 20.33
C LEU A 306 -14.12 4.82 21.07
N THR A 307 -14.43 4.73 22.36
CA THR A 307 -14.90 5.84 23.20
C THR A 307 -14.02 5.97 24.44
N LYS A 308 -14.14 7.08 25.16
CA LYS A 308 -13.42 7.31 26.43
C LYS A 308 -14.02 6.59 27.64
N THR A 309 -15.28 6.16 27.57
CA THR A 309 -15.94 5.51 28.72
C THR A 309 -15.25 4.19 29.08
N PRO A 310 -14.84 3.92 30.33
CA PRO A 310 -14.23 2.65 30.69
C PRO A 310 -15.21 1.47 30.59
N PHE A 311 -14.66 0.26 30.42
CA PHE A 311 -15.42 -0.97 30.62
C PHE A 311 -15.54 -1.28 32.11
N ASP A 312 -16.62 -1.91 32.55
CA ASP A 312 -16.66 -2.49 33.89
C ASP A 312 -15.53 -3.54 34.02
N GLY A 313 -14.66 -3.35 35.02
CA GLY A 313 -13.44 -4.16 35.16
C GLY A 313 -13.72 -5.65 35.33
N LYS A 314 -14.76 -6.02 36.10
CA LYS A 314 -15.16 -7.43 36.29
C LYS A 314 -15.62 -8.04 34.97
N THR A 315 -16.39 -7.29 34.20
CA THR A 315 -16.90 -7.71 32.89
C THR A 315 -15.78 -7.83 31.86
N LEU A 316 -14.87 -6.85 31.78
CA LEU A 316 -13.72 -6.88 30.89
C LEU A 316 -12.85 -8.12 31.14
N VAL A 317 -12.55 -8.41 32.41
CA VAL A 317 -11.74 -9.59 32.78
C VAL A 317 -12.48 -10.88 32.46
N ARG A 318 -13.73 -11.03 32.91
CA ARG A 318 -14.48 -12.30 32.82
C ARG A 318 -14.90 -12.62 31.38
N LEU A 319 -15.43 -11.65 30.65
CA LEU A 319 -15.99 -11.87 29.30
C LEU A 319 -14.99 -11.62 28.18
N GLY A 320 -13.95 -10.84 28.44
CA GLY A 320 -12.91 -10.46 27.48
C GLY A 320 -11.59 -11.16 27.73
N LEU A 321 -10.81 -10.67 28.70
CA LEU A 321 -9.39 -11.03 28.90
C LEU A 321 -9.17 -12.51 29.26
N ARG A 322 -10.15 -13.18 29.87
CA ARG A 322 -10.10 -14.63 30.20
C ARG A 322 -10.99 -15.50 29.33
N HIS A 323 -11.43 -14.97 28.18
CA HIS A 323 -12.22 -15.74 27.23
C HIS A 323 -11.40 -16.88 26.59
N ARG A 324 -12.07 -17.97 26.19
CA ARG A 324 -11.42 -19.14 25.55
C ARG A 324 -10.78 -18.81 24.19
N ASP A 325 -11.43 -17.94 23.43
CA ASP A 325 -11.00 -17.51 22.10
C ASP A 325 -10.00 -16.35 22.21
N GLU A 326 -8.84 -16.51 21.60
CA GLU A 326 -7.75 -15.51 21.61
C GLU A 326 -8.10 -14.21 20.88
N ARG A 327 -8.99 -14.24 19.89
CA ARG A 327 -9.41 -13.04 19.15
C ARG A 327 -10.21 -12.12 20.06
N VAL A 328 -11.06 -12.69 20.93
CA VAL A 328 -11.79 -11.94 21.96
C VAL A 328 -10.83 -11.34 22.97
N ARG A 329 -9.87 -12.12 23.47
CA ARG A 329 -8.88 -11.64 24.46
C ARG A 329 -8.05 -10.49 23.91
N ARG A 330 -7.54 -10.60 22.67
CA ARG A 330 -6.81 -9.53 21.99
C ARG A 330 -7.67 -8.30 21.76
N ALA A 331 -8.92 -8.46 21.31
CA ALA A 331 -9.83 -7.34 21.09
C ALA A 331 -10.15 -6.61 22.41
N ALA A 332 -10.42 -7.34 23.48
CA ALA A 332 -10.65 -6.78 24.81
C ALA A 332 -9.43 -6.02 25.36
N ALA A 333 -8.22 -6.60 25.23
CA ALA A 333 -6.98 -5.95 25.65
C ALA A 333 -6.71 -4.65 24.86
N ARG A 334 -6.87 -4.67 23.53
CA ARG A 334 -6.73 -3.47 22.70
C ARG A 334 -7.79 -2.41 23.03
N ALA A 335 -9.03 -2.82 23.25
CA ALA A 335 -10.11 -1.92 23.61
C ALA A 335 -9.86 -1.23 24.96
N ALA A 336 -9.36 -1.97 25.96
CA ALA A 336 -8.99 -1.40 27.25
C ALA A 336 -7.85 -0.37 27.12
N ILE A 337 -6.84 -0.66 26.31
CA ILE A 337 -5.71 0.26 26.07
C ILE A 337 -6.15 1.50 25.30
N GLU A 338 -7.04 1.36 24.30
CA GLU A 338 -7.56 2.49 23.54
C GLU A 338 -8.38 3.43 24.43
N VAL A 339 -9.27 2.89 25.26
CA VAL A 339 -10.00 3.64 26.28
C VAL A 339 -9.03 4.32 27.24
N GLY A 340 -8.07 3.58 27.80
CA GLY A 340 -7.07 4.13 28.73
C GLY A 340 -6.27 5.25 28.09
N SER A 341 -5.88 5.12 26.83
CA SER A 341 -5.20 6.17 26.07
C SER A 341 -6.02 7.43 25.90
N ARG A 342 -7.35 7.33 25.81
CA ARG A 342 -8.24 8.49 25.70
C ARG A 342 -8.47 9.18 27.05
N ASN A 343 -8.06 8.54 28.13
CA ASN A 343 -8.13 9.03 29.51
C ASN A 343 -6.74 9.25 30.12
N ASP A 344 -5.67 9.26 29.31
CA ASP A 344 -4.27 9.38 29.78
C ASP A 344 -3.82 8.31 30.79
N GLU A 345 -4.49 7.15 30.80
CA GLU A 345 -4.26 5.99 31.68
C GLU A 345 -3.61 4.80 30.95
N ALA A 346 -3.11 4.99 29.72
CA ALA A 346 -2.58 3.91 28.90
C ALA A 346 -1.48 3.10 29.62
N ALA A 347 -0.58 3.79 30.34
CA ALA A 347 0.51 3.14 31.07
C ALA A 347 -0.01 2.15 32.14
N THR A 348 -0.94 2.60 32.98
CA THR A 348 -1.55 1.79 34.05
C THR A 348 -2.25 0.56 33.47
N VAL A 349 -3.09 0.76 32.45
CA VAL A 349 -3.82 -0.34 31.81
C VAL A 349 -2.86 -1.35 31.18
N ILE A 350 -1.80 -0.89 30.51
CA ILE A 350 -0.79 -1.76 29.91
C ILE A 350 -0.05 -2.57 30.99
N ILE A 351 0.32 -1.95 32.12
CA ILE A 351 0.98 -2.63 33.24
C ILE A 351 0.09 -3.73 33.82
N ASP A 352 -1.20 -3.46 34.02
CA ASP A 352 -2.16 -4.45 34.51
C ASP A 352 -2.29 -5.64 33.55
N LEU A 353 -2.37 -5.36 32.25
CA LEU A 353 -2.44 -6.39 31.22
C LEU A 353 -1.14 -7.22 31.11
N MET A 354 0.02 -6.68 31.48
CA MET A 354 1.27 -7.44 31.56
C MET A 354 1.25 -8.51 32.66
N ALA A 355 0.42 -8.33 33.69
CA ALA A 355 0.26 -9.29 34.78
C ALA A 355 -0.73 -10.43 34.45
N GLU A 356 -1.47 -10.34 33.33
CA GLU A 356 -2.41 -11.37 32.93
C GLU A 356 -1.73 -12.69 32.52
N LYS A 357 -2.50 -13.78 32.63
CA LYS A 357 -1.98 -15.14 32.37
C LYS A 357 -1.91 -15.48 30.89
N ALA A 358 -2.78 -14.88 30.07
CA ALA A 358 -2.92 -15.22 28.66
C ALA A 358 -1.78 -14.61 27.83
N HIS A 359 -1.08 -15.47 27.07
CA HIS A 359 0.08 -15.08 26.26
C HIS A 359 -0.23 -13.92 25.28
N ASP A 360 -1.36 -14.02 24.58
CA ASP A 360 -1.79 -13.05 23.57
C ASP A 360 -2.18 -11.69 24.17
N VAL A 361 -2.76 -11.67 25.38
CA VAL A 361 -3.06 -10.43 26.11
C VAL A 361 -1.78 -9.70 26.49
N VAL A 362 -0.83 -10.43 27.07
CA VAL A 362 0.47 -9.87 27.48
C VAL A 362 1.28 -9.41 26.27
N MET A 363 1.21 -10.14 25.15
CA MET A 363 1.87 -9.73 23.91
C MET A 363 1.25 -8.44 23.34
N VAL A 364 -0.08 -8.24 23.45
CA VAL A 364 -0.72 -6.97 23.11
C VAL A 364 -0.20 -5.84 24.01
N ALA A 365 -0.07 -6.08 25.31
CA ALA A 365 0.45 -5.08 26.26
C ALA A 365 1.90 -4.68 25.94
N ILE A 366 2.80 -5.66 25.76
CA ILE A 366 4.21 -5.41 25.37
C ILE A 366 4.26 -4.62 24.06
N ARG A 367 3.48 -5.02 23.07
CA ARG A 367 3.44 -4.32 21.78
C ARG A 367 2.94 -2.90 21.92
N GLN A 368 1.93 -2.63 22.75
CA GLN A 368 1.42 -1.27 22.91
C GLN A 368 2.40 -0.37 23.69
N ALA A 369 3.15 -0.91 24.65
CA ALA A 369 4.27 -0.19 25.27
C ALA A 369 5.35 0.17 24.22
N TRP A 370 5.61 -0.75 23.28
CA TRP A 370 6.55 -0.53 22.17
C TRP A 370 6.08 0.52 21.17
N ASP A 371 4.88 0.34 20.61
CA ASP A 371 4.32 1.18 19.55
C ASP A 371 4.13 2.64 20.03
N ARG A 372 3.87 2.83 21.34
CA ARG A 372 3.61 4.14 21.98
C ARG A 372 4.79 4.68 22.80
N GLU A 373 5.89 3.93 22.90
CA GLU A 373 7.11 4.28 23.65
C GLU A 373 6.89 4.69 25.12
N ILE A 374 6.06 3.94 25.85
CA ILE A 374 5.66 4.25 27.24
C ILE A 374 6.73 3.73 28.22
N ALA A 375 7.54 4.64 28.78
CA ALA A 375 8.67 4.31 29.66
C ALA A 375 8.24 3.76 31.03
N GLU A 376 7.08 4.17 31.52
CA GLU A 376 6.47 3.77 32.79
C GLU A 376 6.23 2.26 32.87
N CYS A 377 6.08 1.58 31.72
CA CYS A 377 5.91 0.14 31.65
C CYS A 377 7.21 -0.65 31.94
N LEU A 378 8.36 0.03 32.10
CA LEU A 378 9.66 -0.62 32.29
C LEU A 378 9.67 -1.69 33.39
N PRO A 379 9.15 -1.46 34.62
CA PRO A 379 9.19 -2.49 35.67
C PRO A 379 8.48 -3.78 35.26
N GLY A 380 7.30 -3.68 34.64
CA GLY A 380 6.54 -4.83 34.13
C GLY A 380 7.29 -5.56 33.01
N LEU A 381 7.91 -4.81 32.08
CA LEU A 381 8.73 -5.37 31.02
C LEU A 381 9.95 -6.14 31.56
N LEU A 382 10.65 -5.61 32.58
CA LEU A 382 11.79 -6.29 33.20
C LEU A 382 11.37 -7.58 33.93
N GLN A 383 10.22 -7.58 34.59
CA GLN A 383 9.67 -8.79 35.21
C GLN A 383 9.38 -9.87 34.15
N LEU A 384 8.75 -9.50 33.04
CA LEU A 384 8.47 -10.44 31.95
C LEU A 384 9.76 -10.93 31.28
N ALA A 385 10.74 -10.05 31.02
CA ALA A 385 12.02 -10.40 30.41
C ALA A 385 12.81 -11.43 31.25
N THR A 386 12.77 -11.28 32.58
CA THR A 386 13.38 -12.22 33.54
C THR A 386 12.60 -13.52 33.74
N GLY A 387 11.45 -13.69 33.08
CA GLY A 387 10.67 -14.92 33.08
C GLY A 387 9.69 -15.03 34.25
N LYS A 388 9.23 -13.91 34.82
CA LYS A 388 8.12 -13.90 35.78
C LYS A 388 6.77 -14.06 35.05
N HIS A 389 5.73 -14.39 35.82
CA HIS A 389 4.35 -14.50 35.34
C HIS A 389 4.18 -15.46 34.14
N SER A 390 3.37 -15.08 33.16
CA SER A 390 3.12 -15.82 31.91
C SER A 390 4.40 -16.03 31.07
N ALA A 391 5.46 -15.26 31.29
CA ALA A 391 6.73 -15.39 30.58
C ALA A 391 7.63 -16.54 31.09
N LYS A 392 7.27 -17.22 32.20
CA LYS A 392 8.08 -18.33 32.78
C LYS A 392 8.42 -19.43 31.78
N LYS A 393 7.52 -19.72 30.84
CA LYS A 393 7.69 -20.77 29.81
C LYS A 393 7.61 -20.25 28.37
N SER A 394 7.46 -18.94 28.15
CA SER A 394 7.37 -18.36 26.80
C SER A 394 8.61 -17.54 26.49
N TRP A 395 9.45 -18.06 25.60
CA TRP A 395 10.60 -17.28 25.14
C TRP A 395 10.15 -16.05 24.36
N GLU A 396 9.01 -16.10 23.66
CA GLU A 396 8.51 -14.96 22.87
C GLU A 396 8.20 -13.75 23.75
N LEU A 397 7.47 -13.95 24.86
CA LEU A 397 7.17 -12.87 25.81
C LEU A 397 8.44 -12.30 26.41
N ARG A 398 9.38 -13.17 26.79
CA ARG A 398 10.67 -12.75 27.35
C ARG A 398 11.47 -11.91 26.36
N CYS A 399 11.53 -12.35 25.10
CA CYS A 399 12.28 -11.68 24.06
C CYS A 399 11.65 -10.34 23.68
N ALA A 400 10.34 -10.31 23.44
CA ALA A 400 9.62 -9.08 23.15
C ALA A 400 9.75 -8.07 24.32
N ALA A 401 9.60 -8.53 25.56
CA ALA A 401 9.74 -7.67 26.73
C ALA A 401 11.18 -7.15 26.90
N ALA A 402 12.22 -7.97 26.68
CA ALA A 402 13.61 -7.55 26.75
C ALA A 402 13.96 -6.48 25.70
N VAL A 403 13.50 -6.68 24.46
CA VAL A 403 13.72 -5.72 23.36
C VAL A 403 12.95 -4.42 23.63
N CYS A 404 11.71 -4.52 24.10
CA CYS A 404 10.89 -3.37 24.46
C CYS A 404 11.48 -2.58 25.64
N ALA A 405 11.92 -3.27 26.71
CA ALA A 405 12.57 -2.64 27.85
C ALA A 405 13.81 -1.84 27.45
N GLY A 406 14.60 -2.37 26.51
CA GLY A 406 15.74 -1.65 25.94
C GLY A 406 15.33 -0.33 25.28
N ARG A 407 14.30 -0.35 24.42
CA ARG A 407 13.78 0.85 23.73
C ARG A 407 13.24 1.89 24.71
N VAL A 408 12.33 1.50 25.60
CA VAL A 408 11.59 2.46 26.46
C VAL A 408 12.35 2.83 27.73
N GLY A 409 13.14 1.91 28.29
CA GLY A 409 13.79 2.08 29.59
C GLY A 409 15.18 2.71 29.54
N LYS A 410 15.83 2.72 28.38
CA LYS A 410 17.18 3.26 28.17
C LYS A 410 18.14 2.77 29.26
N LEU A 411 18.62 3.66 30.14
CA LEU A 411 19.57 3.32 31.21
C LEU A 411 19.00 2.31 32.22
N GLY A 412 17.71 2.45 32.60
CA GLY A 412 17.08 1.61 33.62
C GLY A 412 16.94 0.14 33.23
N ALA A 413 17.07 -0.20 31.94
CA ALA A 413 17.02 -1.58 31.47
C ALA A 413 18.39 -2.27 31.43
N VAL A 414 19.49 -1.51 31.43
CA VAL A 414 20.84 -2.01 31.09
C VAL A 414 21.27 -3.16 31.99
N GLU A 415 21.17 -3.02 33.31
CA GLU A 415 21.63 -4.03 34.27
C GLU A 415 20.93 -5.38 34.06
N THR A 416 19.59 -5.35 33.96
CA THR A 416 18.79 -6.56 33.74
C THR A 416 19.15 -7.22 32.41
N LEU A 417 19.30 -6.42 31.34
CA LEU A 417 19.66 -6.95 30.03
C LEU A 417 21.09 -7.52 29.99
N LEU A 418 22.05 -6.95 30.72
CA LEU A 418 23.40 -7.53 30.91
C LEU A 418 23.35 -8.88 31.64
N GLY A 419 22.40 -9.06 32.57
CA GLY A 419 22.12 -10.36 33.17
C GLY A 419 21.58 -11.36 32.14
N LEU A 420 20.57 -10.96 31.35
CA LEU A 420 19.94 -11.80 30.32
C LEU A 420 20.88 -12.16 29.17
N ALA A 421 21.88 -11.34 28.88
CA ALA A 421 22.94 -11.60 27.90
C ALA A 421 23.75 -12.89 28.21
N LYS A 422 23.71 -13.39 29.45
CA LYS A 422 24.39 -14.62 29.89
C LYS A 422 23.47 -15.84 29.94
N HIS A 423 22.22 -15.70 29.53
CA HIS A 423 21.20 -16.75 29.66
C HIS A 423 21.50 -18.01 28.83
N ARG A 424 21.05 -19.19 29.28
CA ARG A 424 21.32 -20.46 28.57
C ARG A 424 20.62 -20.56 27.21
N ASP A 425 19.39 -20.06 27.14
CA ASP A 425 18.56 -19.99 25.93
C ASP A 425 19.08 -18.90 24.98
N TRP A 426 19.33 -19.26 23.73
CA TRP A 426 19.86 -18.36 22.72
C TRP A 426 18.84 -17.28 22.33
N HIS A 427 17.53 -17.56 22.36
CA HIS A 427 16.49 -16.58 22.01
C HIS A 427 16.62 -15.35 22.91
N VAL A 428 16.76 -15.61 24.22
CA VAL A 428 16.85 -14.60 25.28
C VAL A 428 18.17 -13.85 25.22
N ARG A 429 19.30 -14.54 24.99
CA ARG A 429 20.61 -13.86 24.83
C ARG A 429 20.58 -12.89 23.65
N ALA A 430 20.08 -13.34 22.50
CA ALA A 430 19.98 -12.53 21.30
C ALA A 430 19.04 -11.33 21.50
N ALA A 431 17.88 -11.54 22.14
CA ALA A 431 16.96 -10.46 22.47
C ALA A 431 17.57 -9.45 23.46
N ALA A 432 18.37 -9.90 24.43
CA ALA A 432 19.10 -9.02 25.34
C ALA A 432 20.15 -8.18 24.61
N PHE A 433 20.89 -8.74 23.66
CA PHE A 433 21.82 -7.98 22.81
C PHE A 433 21.10 -6.91 21.97
N GLU A 434 19.91 -7.23 21.46
CA GLU A 434 19.08 -6.27 20.74
C GLU A 434 18.52 -5.18 21.66
N GLY A 435 18.00 -5.55 22.83
CA GLY A 435 17.55 -4.60 23.86
C GLY A 435 18.66 -3.66 24.30
N LEU A 436 19.87 -4.17 24.55
CA LEU A 436 21.03 -3.35 24.91
C LEU A 436 21.42 -2.37 23.80
N SER A 437 21.33 -2.79 22.53
CA SER A 437 21.55 -1.89 21.40
C SER A 437 20.51 -0.78 21.35
N ARG A 438 19.24 -1.09 21.62
CA ARG A 438 18.14 -0.12 21.63
C ARG A 438 18.12 0.82 22.83
N ALA A 439 18.70 0.40 23.95
CA ALA A 439 18.95 1.30 25.07
C ALA A 439 19.90 2.44 24.69
N ASN A 440 20.66 2.27 23.61
CA ASN A 440 21.61 3.25 23.07
C ASN A 440 22.64 3.70 24.12
N ARG A 441 23.20 2.71 24.83
CA ARG A 441 24.14 2.89 25.94
C ARG A 441 25.50 2.25 25.66
N ALA A 442 26.58 2.89 26.10
CA ALA A 442 27.96 2.46 25.86
C ALA A 442 28.28 1.11 26.55
N GLU A 443 27.61 0.84 27.66
CA GLU A 443 27.68 -0.36 28.50
C GLU A 443 27.35 -1.65 27.72
N ALA A 444 26.66 -1.54 26.59
CA ALA A 444 26.39 -2.66 25.70
C ALA A 444 27.64 -3.16 24.96
N ILE A 445 28.63 -2.30 24.70
CA ILE A 445 29.70 -2.60 23.74
C ILE A 445 30.54 -3.80 24.19
N ASP A 446 30.96 -3.86 25.45
CA ASP A 446 31.79 -4.96 25.96
C ASP A 446 31.12 -6.32 25.82
N VAL A 447 29.82 -6.41 26.15
CA VAL A 447 29.09 -7.67 26.05
C VAL A 447 28.85 -8.08 24.59
N LEU A 448 28.62 -7.12 23.69
CA LEU A 448 28.50 -7.39 22.25
C LEU A 448 29.85 -7.85 21.65
N ILE A 449 30.97 -7.24 22.05
CA ILE A 449 32.32 -7.69 21.65
C ILE A 449 32.56 -9.12 22.16
N LYS A 450 32.15 -9.43 23.39
CA LYS A 450 32.26 -10.79 23.91
C LYS A 450 31.48 -11.79 23.05
N ALA A 451 30.23 -11.45 22.72
CA ALA A 451 29.29 -12.23 21.93
C ALA A 451 29.59 -12.30 20.42
N TYR A 452 30.59 -11.57 19.93
CA TYR A 452 31.05 -11.63 18.53
C TYR A 452 31.35 -13.06 18.03
N ASN A 453 31.69 -13.97 18.96
CA ASN A 453 31.90 -15.40 18.74
C ASN A 453 30.95 -16.27 19.60
N ASP A 454 29.71 -15.85 19.84
CA ASP A 454 28.72 -16.68 20.55
C ASP A 454 28.59 -18.06 19.87
N ARG A 455 28.34 -19.10 20.67
CA ARG A 455 28.19 -20.48 20.20
C ARG A 455 27.04 -20.65 19.23
N HIS A 456 25.95 -19.89 19.39
CA HIS A 456 24.80 -19.93 18.51
C HIS A 456 24.88 -18.81 17.47
N GLN A 457 24.51 -19.14 16.24
CA GLN A 457 24.57 -18.27 15.06
C GLN A 457 23.76 -16.98 15.23
N VAL A 458 22.56 -17.02 15.81
CA VAL A 458 21.69 -15.85 15.93
C VAL A 458 22.26 -14.81 16.91
N PRO A 459 22.58 -15.13 18.19
CA PRO A 459 23.22 -14.14 19.06
C PRO A 459 24.55 -13.62 18.50
N ARG A 460 25.31 -14.46 17.79
CA ARG A 460 26.56 -14.06 17.11
C ARG A 460 26.29 -13.00 16.04
N LEU A 461 25.31 -13.21 15.15
CA LEU A 461 24.92 -12.24 14.12
C LEU A 461 24.41 -10.94 14.75
N VAL A 462 23.51 -11.05 15.73
CA VAL A 462 22.90 -9.89 16.41
C VAL A 462 23.98 -9.03 17.06
N ALA A 463 24.95 -9.64 17.75
CA ALA A 463 26.07 -8.92 18.35
C ALA A 463 26.90 -8.18 17.30
N ARG A 464 27.20 -8.84 16.17
CA ARG A 464 27.97 -8.24 15.06
C ARG A 464 27.23 -7.07 14.41
N ARG A 465 25.95 -7.23 14.10
CA ARG A 465 25.11 -6.19 13.48
C ARG A 465 24.88 -5.03 14.44
N ASN A 466 24.72 -5.29 15.74
CA ASN A 466 24.58 -4.23 16.74
C ASN A 466 25.89 -3.47 17.00
N LEU A 467 27.06 -4.11 16.94
CA LEU A 467 28.35 -3.40 16.97
C LEU A 467 28.52 -2.49 15.75
N HIS A 468 28.19 -3.00 14.56
CA HIS A 468 28.17 -2.19 13.34
C HIS A 468 27.23 -1.00 13.49
N TRP A 469 26.00 -1.25 13.98
CA TRP A 469 25.00 -0.22 14.20
C TRP A 469 25.49 0.85 15.17
N MET A 470 25.84 0.48 16.40
CA MET A 470 26.16 1.44 17.47
C MET A 470 27.42 2.25 17.18
N SER A 471 28.36 1.71 16.40
CA SER A 471 29.65 2.35 16.09
C SER A 471 29.60 3.38 14.95
N GLY A 472 28.42 3.67 14.41
CA GLY A 472 28.24 4.54 13.25
C GLY A 472 28.56 3.86 11.92
N GLY A 473 28.39 2.54 11.83
CA GLY A 473 28.60 1.77 10.60
C GLY A 473 30.00 1.20 10.43
N ARG A 474 30.81 1.08 11.49
CA ARG A 474 32.14 0.48 11.37
C ARG A 474 32.05 -1.02 11.11
N HIS A 475 33.05 -1.55 10.43
CA HIS A 475 33.16 -2.99 10.18
C HIS A 475 34.55 -3.48 10.56
N TYR A 476 34.61 -4.48 11.44
CA TYR A 476 35.82 -5.25 11.69
C TYR A 476 35.49 -6.75 11.55
N PRO A 477 36.27 -7.50 10.77
CA PRO A 477 35.99 -8.92 10.48
C PRO A 477 36.34 -9.85 11.65
N LYS A 478 37.13 -9.36 12.62
CA LYS A 478 37.57 -10.12 13.79
C LYS A 478 37.28 -9.35 15.08
N LYS A 479 37.05 -10.11 16.16
CA LYS A 479 36.76 -9.60 17.51
C LYS A 479 37.84 -8.64 18.03
N GLU A 480 39.10 -8.90 17.70
CA GLU A 480 40.26 -8.12 18.14
C GLU A 480 40.24 -6.70 17.57
N GLY A 481 39.71 -6.52 16.35
CA GLY A 481 39.51 -5.21 15.75
C GLY A 481 38.52 -4.37 16.56
N TRP A 482 37.43 -4.98 17.00
CA TRP A 482 36.45 -4.35 17.89
C TRP A 482 37.04 -4.00 19.26
N LYS A 483 37.84 -4.89 19.87
CA LYS A 483 38.54 -4.60 21.13
C LYS A 483 39.44 -3.36 21.00
N ARG A 484 40.30 -3.32 19.98
CA ARG A 484 41.19 -2.16 19.74
C ARG A 484 40.43 -0.88 19.45
N TRP A 485 39.32 -0.97 18.73
CA TRP A 485 38.45 0.17 18.51
C TRP A 485 37.86 0.66 19.84
N TRP A 486 37.31 -0.23 20.65
CA TRP A 486 36.69 0.11 21.93
C TRP A 486 37.67 0.75 22.90
N THR A 487 38.88 0.18 23.05
CA THR A 487 39.94 0.76 23.89
C THR A 487 40.27 2.21 23.52
N ARG A 488 40.19 2.58 22.24
CA ARG A 488 40.52 3.94 21.78
C ARG A 488 39.40 4.96 21.95
N VAL A 489 38.14 4.51 21.96
CA VAL A 489 36.99 5.42 21.90
C VAL A 489 36.12 5.39 23.14
N ARG A 490 36.31 4.41 24.05
CA ARG A 490 35.41 4.16 25.19
C ARG A 490 35.15 5.40 26.04
N ASP A 491 36.17 6.22 26.24
CA ASP A 491 36.10 7.41 27.07
C ASP A 491 35.40 8.50 26.24
N GLY A 492 34.18 8.86 26.64
CA GLY A 492 33.33 9.80 25.89
C GLY A 492 32.60 9.17 24.68
N TYR A 493 32.52 7.84 24.60
CA TYR A 493 31.78 7.19 23.52
C TYR A 493 30.27 7.42 23.62
N GLU A 494 29.70 7.97 22.55
CA GLU A 494 28.26 8.01 22.34
C GLU A 494 27.85 7.04 21.23
N PRO A 495 26.97 6.07 21.52
CA PRO A 495 26.39 5.20 20.50
C PRO A 495 25.63 6.02 19.45
N LYS A 496 25.91 5.73 18.18
CA LYS A 496 25.23 6.37 17.05
C LYS A 496 24.99 5.37 15.92
N PRO A 497 23.81 5.35 15.29
CA PRO A 497 23.53 4.50 14.15
C PRO A 497 24.40 4.89 12.94
N PRO A 498 24.50 4.04 11.90
CA PRO A 498 25.15 4.39 10.65
C PRO A 498 24.50 5.65 10.05
N LYS A 499 25.33 6.58 9.55
CA LYS A 499 24.86 7.75 8.80
C LYS A 499 24.20 7.24 7.52
N LEU A 500 22.91 7.52 7.35
CA LEU A 500 22.17 7.27 6.11
C LEU A 500 21.34 8.51 5.83
N GLU A 501 21.01 8.71 4.56
CA GLU A 501 20.11 9.77 4.13
C GLU A 501 18.82 9.75 4.95
N ASP A 502 18.37 10.95 5.30
CA ASP A 502 17.14 11.15 6.02
C ASP A 502 15.97 10.88 5.07
N VAL A 503 15.18 9.87 5.41
CA VAL A 503 14.03 9.40 4.61
C VAL A 503 13.07 10.56 4.34
N ASP A 504 12.93 11.47 5.30
CA ASP A 504 11.99 12.59 5.21
C ASP A 504 12.56 13.79 4.42
N LYS A 505 13.86 13.74 4.05
CA LYS A 505 14.52 14.71 3.18
C LYS A 505 14.70 14.21 1.75
N VAL A 506 14.35 12.95 1.47
CA VAL A 506 14.36 12.43 0.10
C VAL A 506 13.09 12.95 -0.59
N ASP A 507 13.24 14.02 -1.39
CA ASP A 507 12.15 14.58 -2.20
C ASP A 507 11.64 13.54 -3.19
N ASP A 508 10.38 13.14 -3.04
CA ASP A 508 9.69 12.23 -3.95
C ASP A 508 9.14 12.95 -5.19
N GLY A 509 9.16 14.29 -5.19
CA GLY A 509 8.67 15.16 -6.27
C GLY A 509 7.17 15.07 -6.54
N GLY A 510 6.43 14.22 -5.81
CA GLY A 510 5.09 13.77 -6.19
C GLY A 510 5.02 13.04 -7.54
N TYR A 511 3.87 12.40 -7.81
CA TYR A 511 3.61 11.61 -9.02
C TYR A 511 3.86 12.35 -10.35
N GLU A 512 3.72 13.68 -10.37
CA GLU A 512 3.81 14.49 -11.59
C GLU A 512 5.21 15.07 -11.87
N ARG A 513 6.18 14.99 -10.94
CA ARG A 513 7.54 15.51 -11.17
C ARG A 513 8.58 14.40 -11.16
N LYS A 514 9.77 14.75 -11.66
CA LYS A 514 10.85 13.86 -12.02
C LYS A 514 11.43 13.17 -10.76
N ILE A 515 10.86 12.03 -10.36
CA ILE A 515 11.43 11.16 -9.32
C ILE A 515 12.92 10.91 -9.68
N PRO A 516 13.88 11.31 -8.82
CA PRO A 516 15.30 11.08 -9.06
C PRO A 516 15.56 9.63 -9.45
N ARG A 517 16.51 9.39 -10.38
CA ARG A 517 16.81 8.03 -10.87
C ARG A 517 17.17 7.07 -9.73
N ASP A 518 17.81 7.58 -8.68
CA ASP A 518 18.25 6.80 -7.52
C ASP A 518 17.32 6.94 -6.31
N TYR A 519 16.10 7.48 -6.45
CA TYR A 519 15.20 7.77 -5.32
C TYR A 519 14.95 6.55 -4.41
N VAL A 520 14.57 5.39 -4.98
CA VAL A 520 14.32 4.18 -4.18
C VAL A 520 15.61 3.67 -3.53
N ARG A 521 16.74 3.75 -4.24
CA ARG A 521 18.06 3.40 -3.70
C ARG A 521 18.44 4.27 -2.51
N GLN A 522 18.26 5.59 -2.63
CA GLN A 522 18.49 6.58 -1.57
C GLN A 522 17.58 6.33 -0.37
N LEU A 523 16.29 6.14 -0.63
CA LEU A 523 15.26 5.87 0.37
C LEU A 523 15.58 4.61 1.18
N LEU A 524 16.00 3.54 0.50
CA LEU A 524 16.33 2.25 1.11
C LEU A 524 17.83 2.10 1.46
N ALA A 525 18.64 3.14 1.30
CA ALA A 525 20.06 3.08 1.62
C ALA A 525 20.24 2.69 3.10
N GLY A 526 21.08 1.69 3.34
CA GLY A 526 21.41 1.14 4.66
C GLY A 526 20.29 0.40 5.39
N THR A 527 19.20 0.03 4.69
CA THR A 527 18.27 -0.97 5.22
C THR A 527 18.87 -2.36 5.10
N ASP A 528 18.61 -3.21 6.09
CA ASP A 528 19.07 -4.59 6.08
C ASP A 528 17.95 -5.48 5.53
N ILE A 529 18.06 -5.82 4.24
CA ILE A 529 17.08 -6.63 3.52
C ILE A 529 17.67 -8.00 3.25
N THR A 530 16.97 -9.07 3.63
CA THR A 530 17.31 -10.45 3.25
C THR A 530 16.20 -11.02 2.39
N VAL A 531 16.54 -11.54 1.22
CA VAL A 531 15.60 -12.29 0.36
C VAL A 531 15.88 -13.78 0.52
N ILE A 532 14.87 -14.51 0.99
CA ILE A 532 14.84 -15.97 0.94
C ILE A 532 14.32 -16.37 -0.44
N LEU A 533 15.18 -17.07 -1.18
CA LEU A 533 14.91 -17.52 -2.53
C LEU A 533 13.70 -18.46 -2.57
N GLY A 534 12.91 -18.30 -3.62
CA GLY A 534 11.78 -19.14 -3.95
C GLY A 534 11.81 -19.53 -5.42
N ARG A 535 10.99 -20.51 -5.82
CA ARG A 535 10.98 -21.03 -7.19
C ARG A 535 10.46 -20.01 -8.21
N TRP A 536 9.35 -19.36 -7.89
CA TRP A 536 8.56 -18.60 -8.88
C TRP A 536 8.78 -17.09 -8.76
N ASP A 537 8.50 -16.51 -7.59
CA ASP A 537 8.72 -15.08 -7.39
C ASP A 537 10.21 -14.74 -7.26
N LYS A 538 10.61 -13.57 -7.76
CA LYS A 538 12.01 -13.13 -7.89
C LYS A 538 12.21 -11.66 -7.49
N VAL A 539 11.70 -11.26 -6.32
CA VAL A 539 11.82 -9.88 -5.81
C VAL A 539 13.27 -9.36 -5.80
N GLN A 540 14.26 -10.24 -5.67
CA GLN A 540 15.68 -9.88 -5.73
C GLN A 540 16.10 -9.21 -7.05
N PHE A 541 15.50 -9.61 -8.18
CA PHE A 541 15.82 -8.96 -9.44
C PHE A 541 15.31 -7.53 -9.45
N VAL A 542 14.12 -7.29 -8.88
CA VAL A 542 13.57 -5.94 -8.71
C VAL A 542 14.46 -5.08 -7.81
N LEU A 543 14.90 -5.61 -6.67
CA LEU A 543 15.79 -4.91 -5.74
C LEU A 543 17.15 -4.59 -6.37
N ALA A 544 17.76 -5.57 -7.06
CA ALA A 544 19.03 -5.38 -7.77
C ALA A 544 18.92 -4.31 -8.86
N ASP A 545 17.81 -4.32 -9.60
CA ASP A 545 17.53 -3.37 -10.67
C ASP A 545 17.38 -1.93 -10.16
N LEU A 546 16.85 -1.78 -8.96
CA LEU A 546 16.73 -0.49 -8.28
C LEU A 546 18.00 -0.09 -7.52
N GLY A 547 19.06 -0.90 -7.59
CA GLY A 547 20.33 -0.65 -6.89
C GLY A 547 20.20 -0.72 -5.37
N VAL A 548 19.23 -1.48 -4.86
CA VAL A 548 18.99 -1.66 -3.42
C VAL A 548 19.82 -2.85 -2.93
N ASP A 549 20.70 -2.61 -1.96
CA ASP A 549 21.52 -3.65 -1.36
C ASP A 549 20.64 -4.66 -0.60
N HIS A 550 20.88 -5.95 -0.83
CA HIS A 550 20.15 -7.03 -0.18
C HIS A 550 20.99 -8.32 -0.13
N ASP A 551 20.78 -9.12 0.91
CA ASP A 551 21.38 -10.43 1.07
C ASP A 551 20.48 -11.51 0.42
N LEU A 552 21.07 -12.43 -0.34
CA LEU A 552 20.37 -13.59 -0.89
C LEU A 552 20.67 -14.85 -0.08
N LYS A 553 19.62 -15.60 0.26
CA LYS A 553 19.73 -16.86 1.01
C LYS A 553 18.78 -17.92 0.48
N ARG A 554 19.22 -19.18 0.46
CA ARG A 554 18.32 -20.34 0.46
C ARG A 554 17.74 -20.52 1.86
N GLY A 555 16.55 -21.13 1.97
CA GLY A 555 15.88 -21.33 3.27
C GLY A 555 16.75 -22.07 4.29
N GLN A 556 17.59 -23.01 3.85
CA GLN A 556 18.50 -23.78 4.70
C GLN A 556 19.71 -22.95 5.17
N GLU A 557 20.21 -22.02 4.35
CA GLU A 557 21.37 -21.17 4.67
C GLU A 557 21.06 -20.16 5.79
N VAL A 558 19.77 -19.88 6.02
CA VAL A 558 19.32 -19.03 7.15
C VAL A 558 19.74 -19.64 8.49
N LYS A 559 19.85 -20.97 8.57
CA LYS A 559 20.31 -21.64 9.80
C LYS A 559 21.76 -21.32 10.12
N ASP A 560 22.61 -21.12 9.13
CA ASP A 560 24.03 -20.84 9.37
C ASP A 560 24.27 -19.34 9.52
N ALA A 561 23.51 -18.53 8.78
CA ALA A 561 23.60 -17.06 8.83
C ALA A 561 22.98 -16.46 10.09
N GLY A 562 21.86 -17.02 10.57
CA GLY A 562 20.99 -16.38 11.56
C GLY A 562 20.18 -15.22 10.97
N LEU A 563 19.36 -14.59 11.81
CA LEU A 563 18.57 -13.40 11.47
C LEU A 563 18.72 -12.30 12.54
N TRP A 564 18.44 -11.06 12.17
CA TRP A 564 18.59 -9.89 13.04
C TRP A 564 17.27 -9.08 13.13
N PRO A 565 16.83 -8.63 14.32
CA PRO A 565 15.52 -7.96 14.47
C PRO A 565 15.38 -6.57 13.85
N LYS A 566 16.45 -5.95 13.34
CA LYS A 566 16.35 -4.73 12.51
C LYS A 566 16.23 -5.02 11.01
N GLN A 567 16.13 -6.29 10.62
CA GLN A 567 15.99 -6.70 9.22
C GLN A 567 14.55 -6.65 8.71
N THR A 568 14.41 -6.49 7.39
CA THR A 568 13.23 -6.92 6.64
C THR A 568 13.58 -8.18 5.86
N VAL A 569 12.81 -9.25 6.06
CA VAL A 569 12.99 -10.51 5.32
C VAL A 569 11.87 -10.68 4.30
N CYS A 570 12.24 -10.78 3.03
CA CYS A 570 11.33 -11.11 1.92
C CYS A 570 11.41 -12.62 1.66
N VAL A 571 10.29 -13.33 1.77
CA VAL A 571 10.21 -14.77 1.46
C VAL A 571 9.43 -14.93 0.17
N ASN A 572 10.13 -15.29 -0.90
CA ASN A 572 9.52 -15.49 -2.21
C ASN A 572 8.61 -16.73 -2.23
N CYS A 573 7.69 -16.76 -3.20
CA CYS A 573 6.79 -17.88 -3.50
C CYS A 573 7.52 -19.24 -3.59
N GLU A 574 6.82 -20.33 -3.24
CA GLU A 574 7.30 -21.62 -2.70
C GLU A 574 7.46 -21.58 -1.18
N GLY A 575 8.28 -20.67 -0.65
CA GLY A 575 8.42 -20.45 0.81
C GLY A 575 8.66 -21.70 1.64
N SER A 576 9.24 -22.77 1.08
CA SER A 576 9.42 -24.05 1.76
C SER A 576 10.56 -23.96 2.77
N LEU A 577 10.18 -23.79 4.04
CA LEU A 577 11.09 -23.64 5.16
C LEU A 577 10.93 -24.80 6.13
N ASP A 578 12.04 -25.29 6.67
CA ASP A 578 12.00 -26.25 7.76
C ASP A 578 11.70 -25.59 9.12
N LYS A 579 11.54 -26.43 10.15
CA LYS A 579 11.12 -25.99 11.48
C LYS A 579 12.09 -24.98 12.11
N THR A 580 13.39 -25.17 11.94
CA THR A 580 14.41 -24.28 12.53
C THR A 580 14.40 -22.91 11.85
N THR A 581 14.29 -22.87 10.52
CA THR A 581 14.19 -21.59 9.81
C THR A 581 12.91 -20.84 10.17
N ASN A 582 11.78 -21.54 10.31
CA ASN A 582 10.53 -20.94 10.79
C ASN A 582 10.67 -20.40 12.24
N GLU A 583 11.37 -21.11 13.14
CA GLU A 583 11.65 -20.63 14.49
C GLU A 583 12.50 -19.34 14.47
N PHE A 584 13.51 -19.25 13.59
CA PHE A 584 14.34 -18.06 13.45
C PHE A 584 13.54 -16.87 12.91
N LEU A 585 12.66 -17.08 11.92
CA LEU A 585 11.75 -16.05 11.41
C LEU A 585 10.77 -15.60 12.50
N ARG A 586 10.18 -16.54 13.24
CA ARG A 586 9.28 -16.24 14.36
C ARG A 586 10.00 -15.39 15.40
N TRP A 587 11.23 -15.77 15.79
CA TRP A 587 12.03 -15.02 16.75
C TRP A 587 12.36 -13.61 16.25
N MET A 588 12.80 -13.49 14.99
CA MET A 588 13.14 -12.21 14.37
C MET A 588 11.94 -11.25 14.36
N VAL A 589 10.77 -11.73 13.94
CA VAL A 589 9.54 -10.94 13.90
C VAL A 589 9.05 -10.61 15.31
N VAL A 590 9.08 -11.56 16.25
CA VAL A 590 8.72 -11.31 17.66
C VAL A 590 9.58 -10.20 18.26
N CYS A 591 10.86 -10.15 17.90
CA CYS A 591 11.82 -9.14 18.36
C CYS A 591 11.79 -7.81 17.57
N GLY A 592 10.86 -7.62 16.64
CA GLY A 592 10.65 -6.33 15.96
C GLY A 592 11.02 -6.30 14.48
N GLY A 593 11.49 -7.41 13.92
CA GLY A 593 11.80 -7.50 12.49
C GLY A 593 10.55 -7.66 11.62
N TYR A 594 10.69 -7.34 10.34
CA TYR A 594 9.56 -7.31 9.39
C TYR A 594 9.67 -8.47 8.41
N MET A 595 8.54 -9.04 8.00
CA MET A 595 8.49 -10.14 7.03
C MET A 595 7.50 -9.82 5.91
N ALA A 596 7.97 -9.86 4.66
CA ALA A 596 7.14 -9.73 3.47
C ALA A 596 7.12 -11.08 2.72
N THR A 597 5.95 -11.53 2.27
CA THR A 597 5.77 -12.83 1.63
C THR A 597 4.85 -12.72 0.42
N SER A 598 5.01 -13.61 -0.56
CA SER A 598 4.14 -13.71 -1.72
C SER A 598 3.57 -15.13 -1.89
N ASP A 599 2.29 -15.17 -2.25
CA ASP A 599 1.59 -16.34 -2.79
C ASP A 599 1.76 -17.62 -1.94
N TRP A 600 2.41 -18.69 -2.43
CA TRP A 600 2.53 -19.97 -1.70
C TRP A 600 3.32 -19.87 -0.38
N ALA A 601 4.10 -18.79 -0.19
CA ALA A 601 4.74 -18.52 1.09
C ALA A 601 3.70 -18.32 2.21
N LEU A 602 2.43 -18.03 1.90
CA LEU A 602 1.32 -18.05 2.84
C LEU A 602 1.25 -19.37 3.63
N THR A 603 1.18 -20.48 2.90
CA THR A 603 1.03 -21.81 3.50
C THR A 603 2.35 -22.30 4.08
N ASN A 604 3.46 -22.06 3.37
CA ASN A 604 4.74 -22.69 3.69
C ASN A 604 5.62 -21.91 4.67
N ALA A 605 5.43 -20.59 4.78
CA ALA A 605 6.16 -19.73 5.71
C ALA A 605 5.22 -19.04 6.72
N VAL A 606 4.22 -18.27 6.27
CA VAL A 606 3.36 -17.47 7.16
C VAL A 606 2.60 -18.36 8.13
N ARG A 607 1.82 -19.34 7.64
CA ARG A 607 1.01 -20.23 8.49
C ARG A 607 1.86 -21.08 9.45
N LYS A 608 3.05 -21.52 9.02
CA LYS A 608 3.97 -22.30 9.88
C LYS A 608 4.65 -21.45 10.95
N THR A 609 4.86 -20.16 10.68
CA THR A 609 5.50 -19.22 11.61
C THR A 609 4.49 -18.57 12.56
N PHE A 610 3.31 -18.21 12.05
CA PHE A 610 2.22 -17.51 12.73
C PHE A 610 0.87 -18.13 12.32
N PRO A 611 0.47 -19.24 12.96
CA PRO A 611 -0.79 -19.91 12.64
C PRO A 611 -2.00 -19.03 12.96
N ASP A 612 -3.14 -19.36 12.34
CA ASP A 612 -4.48 -18.87 12.68
C ASP A 612 -4.76 -17.36 12.46
N VAL A 613 -3.95 -16.67 11.67
CA VAL A 613 -4.21 -15.26 11.28
C VAL A 613 -4.80 -15.17 9.87
N ILE A 614 -4.04 -15.64 8.89
CA ILE A 614 -4.43 -15.76 7.49
C ILE A 614 -4.04 -17.14 6.97
N GLU A 615 -4.83 -17.70 6.06
CA GLU A 615 -4.52 -18.98 5.40
C GLU A 615 -4.84 -18.94 3.91
N GLY A 616 -4.25 -19.87 3.18
CA GLY A 616 -4.53 -20.06 1.77
C GLY A 616 -5.88 -20.76 1.55
N HIS A 617 -6.69 -20.20 0.66
CA HIS A 617 -8.00 -20.75 0.30
C HIS A 617 -7.85 -21.98 -0.61
N VAL A 618 -8.01 -23.18 -0.03
CA VAL A 618 -7.67 -24.44 -0.72
C VAL A 618 -8.72 -24.91 -1.73
N LYS A 619 -9.96 -24.36 -1.68
CA LYS A 619 -11.07 -24.88 -2.50
C LYS A 619 -10.95 -24.54 -3.99
N GLN A 620 -10.22 -23.48 -4.33
CA GLN A 620 -10.11 -23.02 -5.71
C GLN A 620 -8.79 -22.25 -5.91
N SER A 621 -8.03 -22.68 -6.90
CA SER A 621 -6.80 -22.03 -7.32
C SER A 621 -7.06 -21.05 -8.48
N THR A 622 -6.27 -20.01 -8.63
CA THR A 622 -6.43 -19.06 -9.75
C THR A 622 -5.98 -19.64 -11.09
N GLY A 623 -6.40 -19.02 -12.18
CA GLY A 623 -5.79 -19.20 -13.52
C GLY A 623 -4.89 -18.01 -13.86
N ASN A 624 -4.30 -18.03 -15.05
CA ASN A 624 -3.65 -16.83 -15.61
C ASN A 624 -4.71 -15.79 -15.93
N ASP A 625 -4.80 -14.76 -15.09
CA ASP A 625 -5.88 -13.77 -15.14
C ASP A 625 -5.38 -12.38 -14.73
N VAL A 626 -6.18 -11.37 -14.99
CA VAL A 626 -5.94 -9.99 -14.56
C VAL A 626 -7.19 -9.47 -13.88
N VAL A 627 -7.05 -9.04 -12.63
CA VAL A 627 -8.15 -8.53 -11.82
C VAL A 627 -7.97 -7.05 -11.51
N GLU A 628 -9.07 -6.29 -11.57
CA GLU A 628 -9.11 -4.94 -11.02
C GLU A 628 -8.98 -4.97 -9.50
N ILE A 629 -8.10 -4.13 -8.96
CA ILE A 629 -7.83 -4.04 -7.52
C ILE A 629 -8.25 -2.67 -6.96
N THR A 630 -8.67 -2.64 -5.70
CA THR A 630 -9.12 -1.43 -5.03
C THR A 630 -8.47 -1.28 -3.66
N SER A 631 -8.03 -0.06 -3.33
CA SER A 631 -7.52 0.28 -2.00
C SER A 631 -8.60 0.11 -0.94
N CYS A 632 -8.23 -0.46 0.20
CA CYS A 632 -9.11 -0.79 1.33
C CYS A 632 -8.74 -0.07 2.61
N ALA A 633 -7.65 0.68 2.64
CA ALA A 633 -7.21 1.37 3.84
C ALA A 633 -6.73 2.78 3.46
N PRO A 634 -7.65 3.66 3.00
CA PRO A 634 -7.27 5.02 2.63
C PRO A 634 -6.61 5.71 3.83
N GLY A 635 -5.44 6.32 3.59
CA GLY A 635 -4.61 6.94 4.64
C GLY A 635 -3.62 5.99 5.32
N ASN A 636 -3.64 4.68 5.05
CA ASN A 636 -2.59 3.78 5.52
C ASN A 636 -1.25 4.15 4.85
N PRO A 637 -0.15 4.36 5.61
CA PRO A 637 1.16 4.72 5.05
C PRO A 637 1.71 3.74 4.02
N LEU A 638 1.30 2.46 4.08
CA LEU A 638 1.70 1.45 3.10
C LEU A 638 1.10 1.70 1.70
N LEU A 639 -0.01 2.45 1.63
CA LEU A 639 -0.71 2.80 0.40
C LEU A 639 -0.37 4.20 -0.13
N ALA A 640 0.59 4.89 0.48
CA ALA A 640 1.05 6.21 0.04
C ALA A 640 1.59 6.16 -1.39
N ASP A 641 1.15 7.12 -2.21
CA ASP A 641 1.52 7.30 -3.63
C ASP A 641 1.17 6.14 -4.57
N ILE A 642 0.09 5.42 -4.27
CA ILE A 642 -0.36 4.29 -5.11
C ILE A 642 -1.69 4.57 -5.80
N VAL A 643 -2.63 5.21 -5.11
CA VAL A 643 -3.99 5.40 -5.63
C VAL A 643 -4.05 6.71 -6.41
N HIS A 644 -4.28 6.62 -7.72
CA HIS A 644 -4.43 7.78 -8.60
C HIS A 644 -5.85 7.85 -9.19
N PRO A 645 -6.51 9.03 -9.21
CA PRO A 645 -7.88 9.18 -9.71
C PRO A 645 -8.10 8.74 -11.17
N HIS A 646 -7.03 8.70 -11.98
CA HIS A 646 -7.08 8.38 -13.41
C HIS A 646 -6.51 7.00 -13.75
N VAL A 647 -6.18 6.18 -12.75
CA VAL A 647 -5.63 4.84 -12.91
C VAL A 647 -6.63 3.84 -12.36
N ALA A 648 -7.00 2.85 -13.16
CA ALA A 648 -7.80 1.71 -12.73
C ALA A 648 -6.86 0.53 -12.50
N LEU A 649 -6.28 0.43 -11.29
CA LEU A 649 -5.22 -0.51 -11.00
C LEU A 649 -5.65 -1.96 -11.28
N LYS A 650 -4.77 -2.71 -11.95
CA LYS A 650 -4.97 -4.13 -12.23
C LYS A 650 -3.74 -4.93 -11.89
N TRP A 651 -3.93 -6.06 -11.21
CA TRP A 651 -2.85 -6.99 -10.88
C TRP A 651 -3.04 -8.30 -11.63
N TRP A 652 -1.93 -8.86 -12.08
CA TRP A 652 -1.88 -10.18 -12.69
C TRP A 652 -1.97 -11.25 -11.61
N LEU A 653 -2.61 -12.36 -11.94
CA LEU A 653 -2.70 -13.57 -11.14
C LEU A 653 -2.07 -14.70 -11.95
N GLU A 654 -1.12 -15.40 -11.33
CA GLU A 654 -0.57 -16.61 -11.91
C GLU A 654 -1.56 -17.76 -11.76
N ILE A 655 -1.44 -18.77 -12.63
CA ILE A 655 -2.05 -20.07 -12.38
C ILE A 655 -1.63 -20.60 -11.00
N GLN A 656 -2.62 -21.04 -10.22
CA GLN A 656 -2.44 -21.55 -8.87
C GLN A 656 -1.92 -20.55 -7.81
N ALA A 657 -2.12 -19.25 -8.00
CA ALA A 657 -1.99 -18.31 -6.88
C ALA A 657 -3.01 -18.66 -5.76
N PHE A 658 -2.62 -18.47 -4.51
CA PHE A 658 -3.39 -18.84 -3.31
C PHE A 658 -4.24 -17.66 -2.82
N PRO A 659 -5.58 -17.67 -3.01
CA PRO A 659 -6.43 -16.62 -2.47
C PRO A 659 -6.36 -16.57 -0.94
N ILE A 660 -6.39 -15.38 -0.34
CA ILE A 660 -6.19 -15.20 1.11
C ILE A 660 -7.53 -15.30 1.84
N SER A 661 -7.62 -16.21 2.81
CA SER A 661 -8.69 -16.27 3.81
C SER A 661 -8.22 -15.68 5.14
N ILE A 662 -9.07 -14.87 5.78
CA ILE A 662 -8.76 -14.15 7.02
C ILE A 662 -9.47 -14.81 8.21
N HIS A 663 -8.71 -15.34 9.16
CA HIS A 663 -9.25 -15.96 10.39
C HIS A 663 -9.35 -15.01 11.57
N ASP A 664 -8.42 -14.05 11.66
CA ASP A 664 -8.42 -12.98 12.65
C ASP A 664 -8.58 -11.62 11.95
N PRO A 665 -9.82 -11.23 11.62
CA PRO A 665 -10.10 -9.97 10.93
C PRO A 665 -9.92 -8.73 11.82
N ILE A 666 -9.78 -8.90 13.14
CA ILE A 666 -9.56 -7.77 14.07
C ILE A 666 -8.07 -7.44 14.14
N ARG A 667 -7.21 -8.44 13.98
CA ARG A 667 -5.75 -8.27 13.91
C ARG A 667 -5.26 -7.96 12.49
N THR A 668 -5.99 -8.39 11.47
CA THR A 668 -5.58 -8.27 10.06
C THR A 668 -6.16 -7.03 9.41
N GLU A 669 -5.31 -6.25 8.77
CA GLU A 669 -5.72 -5.13 7.93
C GLU A 669 -5.59 -5.53 6.46
N VAL A 670 -6.70 -5.44 5.73
CA VAL A 670 -6.70 -5.63 4.27
C VAL A 670 -6.33 -4.32 3.61
N LEU A 671 -5.22 -4.30 2.88
CA LEU A 671 -4.72 -3.12 2.20
C LEU A 671 -5.35 -2.98 0.81
N VAL A 672 -5.51 -4.12 0.13
CA VAL A 672 -6.02 -4.20 -1.24
C VAL A 672 -6.95 -5.38 -1.39
N ASP A 673 -8.10 -5.16 -2.03
CA ASP A 673 -9.07 -6.20 -2.38
C ASP A 673 -9.48 -6.15 -3.85
N SER A 674 -10.23 -7.17 -4.28
CA SER A 674 -10.81 -7.24 -5.62
C SER A 674 -12.17 -7.95 -5.59
N ILE A 675 -13.19 -7.29 -6.11
CA ILE A 675 -14.51 -7.90 -6.34
C ILE A 675 -14.45 -8.97 -7.43
N GLU A 676 -13.54 -8.84 -8.39
CA GLU A 676 -13.34 -9.83 -9.44
C GLU A 676 -12.70 -11.10 -8.87
N MET A 677 -11.74 -10.94 -7.96
CA MET A 677 -11.18 -12.07 -7.21
C MET A 677 -12.27 -12.78 -6.38
N ARG A 678 -13.11 -12.02 -5.67
CA ARG A 678 -14.21 -12.58 -4.86
C ARG A 678 -15.22 -13.36 -5.67
N THR A 679 -15.52 -12.90 -6.88
CA THR A 679 -16.56 -13.50 -7.74
C THR A 679 -16.04 -14.67 -8.57
N ARG A 680 -14.77 -14.64 -8.99
CA ARG A 680 -14.15 -15.74 -9.76
C ARG A 680 -13.56 -16.84 -8.87
N TYR A 681 -13.02 -16.49 -7.71
CA TYR A 681 -12.20 -17.39 -6.88
C TYR A 681 -12.62 -17.45 -5.40
N GLY A 682 -13.71 -16.79 -5.01
CA GLY A 682 -14.33 -16.91 -3.69
C GLY A 682 -13.68 -16.10 -2.56
N GLN A 683 -12.55 -15.42 -2.78
CA GLN A 683 -11.91 -14.55 -1.78
C GLN A 683 -11.61 -13.17 -2.37
N ASP A 684 -11.74 -12.09 -1.60
CA ASP A 684 -11.51 -10.73 -2.08
C ASP A 684 -10.08 -10.21 -1.84
N THR A 685 -9.38 -10.75 -0.85
CA THR A 685 -8.15 -10.14 -0.34
C THR A 685 -6.95 -10.38 -1.27
N MET A 686 -6.31 -9.29 -1.71
CA MET A 686 -5.15 -9.30 -2.62
C MET A 686 -3.84 -9.00 -1.89
N MET A 687 -3.90 -8.17 -0.85
CA MET A 687 -2.77 -7.87 0.03
C MET A 687 -3.28 -7.51 1.43
N ALA A 688 -2.66 -8.11 2.44
CA ALA A 688 -2.99 -7.89 3.84
C ALA A 688 -1.74 -7.77 4.70
N THR A 689 -1.87 -7.04 5.80
CA THR A 689 -0.82 -6.87 6.81
C THR A 689 -1.36 -7.14 8.20
N PHE A 690 -0.50 -7.62 9.10
CA PHE A 690 -0.86 -7.78 10.51
C PHE A 690 0.36 -7.69 11.44
N PRO A 691 0.17 -7.20 12.68
CA PRO A 691 1.23 -7.16 13.68
C PRO A 691 1.54 -8.56 14.22
N ALA A 692 2.80 -8.86 14.50
CA ALA A 692 3.23 -10.11 15.13
C ALA A 692 4.40 -9.89 16.09
N GLY A 693 4.20 -10.17 17.38
CA GLY A 693 5.09 -9.67 18.44
C GLY A 693 5.33 -8.17 18.29
N LEU A 694 6.59 -7.74 18.31
CA LEU A 694 6.97 -6.35 18.04
C LEU A 694 7.06 -6.02 16.53
N GLY A 695 7.13 -7.03 15.67
CA GLY A 695 7.29 -6.90 14.22
C GLY A 695 5.98 -6.82 13.44
N LYS A 696 6.07 -6.92 12.11
CA LYS A 696 4.92 -6.86 11.20
C LYS A 696 5.08 -7.82 10.03
N ILE A 697 3.98 -8.35 9.53
CA ILE A 697 3.94 -9.26 8.39
C ILE A 697 3.09 -8.65 7.29
N LEU A 698 3.64 -8.62 6.07
CA LEU A 698 2.95 -8.27 4.83
C LEU A 698 2.84 -9.53 3.95
N HIS A 699 1.65 -9.80 3.44
CA HIS A 699 1.41 -10.90 2.53
C HIS A 699 0.57 -10.45 1.34
N THR A 700 0.92 -10.94 0.14
CA THR A 700 0.16 -10.70 -1.08
C THR A 700 -0.10 -11.99 -1.86
N THR A 701 -1.29 -12.09 -2.44
CA THR A 701 -1.72 -13.22 -3.29
C THR A 701 -0.91 -13.32 -4.57
N SER A 702 -0.29 -12.23 -5.02
CA SER A 702 0.38 -12.17 -6.31
C SER A 702 1.88 -11.92 -6.15
N HIS A 703 2.64 -12.11 -7.23
CA HIS A 703 4.11 -12.08 -7.19
C HIS A 703 4.61 -10.65 -7.36
N PHE A 704 5.68 -10.30 -6.63
CA PHE A 704 6.30 -8.98 -6.74
C PHE A 704 6.98 -8.76 -8.10
N TYR A 705 7.47 -9.83 -8.73
CA TYR A 705 8.23 -9.76 -9.99
C TYR A 705 7.40 -9.99 -11.27
N LEU A 706 6.53 -11.01 -11.30
CA LEU A 706 5.89 -11.51 -12.55
C LEU A 706 4.76 -10.62 -13.11
N GLN A 707 4.53 -9.44 -12.55
CA GLN A 707 3.47 -8.53 -13.01
C GLN A 707 3.70 -8.03 -14.44
N GLN A 708 4.94 -8.13 -14.93
CA GLN A 708 5.28 -7.81 -16.31
C GLN A 708 4.69 -8.80 -17.32
N GLU A 709 4.33 -10.02 -16.91
CA GLU A 709 3.61 -10.96 -17.78
C GLU A 709 2.22 -10.42 -18.14
N GLY A 710 1.65 -9.56 -17.29
CA GLY A 710 0.46 -8.76 -17.62
C GLY A 710 0.64 -7.91 -18.89
N PHE A 711 1.86 -7.46 -19.21
CA PHE A 711 2.15 -6.76 -20.47
C PHE A 711 2.15 -7.70 -21.68
N ALA A 712 2.62 -8.94 -21.51
CA ALA A 712 2.68 -9.90 -22.61
C ALA A 712 1.28 -10.27 -23.13
N HIS A 713 0.26 -10.13 -22.30
CA HIS A 713 -1.15 -10.28 -22.68
C HIS A 713 -1.72 -9.07 -23.45
N ALA A 714 -1.07 -7.90 -23.41
CA ALA A 714 -1.48 -6.74 -24.19
C ALA A 714 -0.82 -6.82 -25.57
N GLY A 715 -1.61 -7.02 -26.62
CA GLY A 715 -1.14 -7.39 -27.97
C GLY A 715 -0.06 -6.48 -28.57
N SER A 716 -0.47 -5.42 -29.25
CA SER A 716 0.44 -4.50 -29.93
C SER A 716 1.30 -3.67 -28.97
N GLY A 717 2.40 -3.09 -29.48
CA GLY A 717 3.25 -2.18 -28.70
C GLY A 717 2.49 -1.00 -28.09
N THR A 718 1.54 -0.43 -28.82
CA THR A 718 0.68 0.67 -28.34
C THR A 718 -0.30 0.21 -27.26
N GLU A 719 -0.85 -1.00 -27.36
CA GLU A 719 -1.74 -1.55 -26.31
C GLU A 719 -1.00 -1.75 -24.98
N ARG A 720 0.25 -2.19 -25.03
CA ARG A 720 1.11 -2.26 -23.84
C ARG A 720 1.34 -0.91 -23.18
N GLN A 721 1.59 0.12 -24.00
CA GLN A 721 1.74 1.51 -23.52
C GLN A 721 0.47 2.02 -22.84
N ARG A 722 -0.70 1.78 -23.44
CA ARG A 722 -1.99 2.16 -22.86
C ARG A 722 -2.24 1.43 -21.55
N TYR A 723 -1.96 0.12 -21.50
CA TYR A 723 -2.12 -0.69 -20.30
C TYR A 723 -1.24 -0.19 -19.15
N ALA A 724 0.03 0.12 -19.43
CA ALA A 724 0.96 0.69 -18.45
C ALA A 724 0.42 1.99 -17.83
N ILE A 725 -0.13 2.88 -18.65
CA ILE A 725 -0.66 4.17 -18.17
C ILE A 725 -1.98 3.98 -17.41
N ASP A 726 -2.94 3.27 -18.01
CA ASP A 726 -4.30 3.18 -17.48
C ASP A 726 -4.42 2.25 -16.26
N HIS A 727 -3.55 1.24 -16.16
CA HIS A 727 -3.71 0.14 -15.20
C HIS A 727 -2.53 -0.10 -14.27
N LEU A 728 -1.35 0.40 -14.60
CA LEU A 728 -0.18 0.30 -13.72
C LEU A 728 0.26 1.63 -13.12
N GLY A 729 -0.32 2.75 -13.58
CA GLY A 729 0.01 4.08 -13.09
C GLY A 729 1.36 4.59 -13.58
N ILE A 730 1.86 4.11 -14.72
CA ILE A 730 3.10 4.65 -15.29
C ILE A 730 2.78 5.97 -16.01
N PRO A 731 3.45 7.10 -15.69
CA PRO A 731 3.16 8.37 -16.34
C PRO A 731 3.39 8.34 -17.87
N VAL A 732 2.55 9.09 -18.62
CA VAL A 732 2.64 9.20 -20.10
C VAL A 732 4.06 9.57 -20.54
N LYS A 733 4.67 10.55 -19.84
CA LYS A 733 6.04 10.99 -20.11
C LYS A 733 7.05 9.85 -19.96
N THR A 734 6.93 9.04 -18.90
CA THR A 734 7.81 7.90 -18.65
C THR A 734 7.70 6.87 -19.77
N VAL A 735 6.48 6.53 -20.18
CA VAL A 735 6.27 5.62 -21.32
C VAL A 735 6.87 6.18 -22.61
N ARG A 736 6.71 7.48 -22.88
CA ARG A 736 7.33 8.15 -24.03
C ARG A 736 8.85 8.06 -23.98
N ASP A 737 9.47 8.34 -22.84
CA ASP A 737 10.92 8.30 -22.66
C ASP A 737 11.45 6.87 -22.89
N LEU A 738 10.73 5.84 -22.43
CA LEU A 738 11.07 4.42 -22.65
C LEU A 738 11.01 4.00 -24.12
N VAL A 739 10.07 4.53 -24.89
CA VAL A 739 9.99 4.27 -26.34
C VAL A 739 11.18 4.91 -27.07
N LYS A 740 11.61 6.11 -26.66
CA LYS A 740 12.73 6.84 -27.28
C LYS A 740 14.09 6.14 -27.11
N ILE A 741 14.35 5.52 -25.97
CA ILE A 741 15.62 4.84 -25.69
C ILE A 741 15.76 3.44 -26.32
N GLY A 742 14.71 2.95 -27.00
CA GLY A 742 14.66 1.64 -27.66
C GLY A 742 14.09 0.53 -26.78
N GLY A 743 13.45 -0.46 -27.41
CA GLY A 743 12.87 -1.65 -26.73
C GLY A 743 11.51 -1.46 -26.05
N GLY A 744 11.19 -0.24 -25.58
CA GLY A 744 9.89 0.08 -24.98
C GLY A 744 9.56 -0.75 -23.73
N LEU A 745 8.27 -0.90 -23.39
CA LEU A 745 7.82 -1.60 -22.18
C LEU A 745 8.04 -3.12 -22.18
N GLY A 746 8.29 -3.72 -23.34
CA GLY A 746 8.54 -5.16 -23.48
C GLY A 746 10.01 -5.55 -23.35
N ASP A 747 10.91 -4.58 -23.19
CA ASP A 747 12.33 -4.81 -23.07
C ASP A 747 12.71 -4.99 -21.59
N ALA A 748 13.31 -6.13 -21.26
CA ALA A 748 13.79 -6.42 -19.92
C ALA A 748 14.79 -5.37 -19.38
N ARG A 749 15.48 -4.64 -20.26
CA ARG A 749 16.38 -3.53 -19.88
C ARG A 749 15.62 -2.34 -19.27
N ASN A 750 14.34 -2.20 -19.59
CA ASN A 750 13.47 -1.12 -19.10
C ASN A 750 12.71 -1.48 -17.82
N THR A 751 12.90 -2.69 -17.29
CA THR A 751 12.28 -3.19 -16.05
C THR A 751 12.49 -2.26 -14.87
N ARG A 752 13.65 -1.60 -14.76
CA ARG A 752 13.99 -0.64 -13.69
C ARG A 752 13.01 0.52 -13.57
N VAL A 753 12.63 1.08 -14.70
CA VAL A 753 11.72 2.23 -14.76
C VAL A 753 10.29 1.78 -14.48
N VAL A 754 9.92 0.62 -15.00
CA VAL A 754 8.58 0.03 -14.82
C VAL A 754 8.35 -0.43 -13.38
N SER A 755 9.34 -1.07 -12.76
CA SER A 755 9.22 -1.62 -11.41
C SER A 755 9.11 -0.55 -10.33
N ARG A 756 9.75 0.61 -10.54
CA ARG A 756 9.67 1.75 -9.62
C ARG A 756 8.26 2.30 -9.49
N GLU A 757 7.56 2.41 -10.61
CA GLU A 757 6.21 2.98 -10.69
C GLU A 757 5.12 1.92 -10.37
N TYR A 758 5.51 0.66 -10.13
CA TYR A 758 4.57 -0.42 -9.93
C TYR A 758 3.95 -0.39 -8.54
N SER A 759 2.62 -0.37 -8.47
CA SER A 759 1.86 -0.22 -7.21
C SER A 759 2.26 -1.25 -6.13
N MET A 760 2.44 -2.52 -6.48
CA MET A 760 2.77 -3.56 -5.49
C MET A 760 4.17 -3.38 -4.92
N PHE A 761 5.12 -2.96 -5.76
CA PHE A 761 6.49 -2.72 -5.33
C PHE A 761 6.56 -1.45 -4.48
N ARG A 762 5.82 -0.39 -4.83
CA ARG A 762 5.67 0.79 -3.96
C ARG A 762 5.16 0.41 -2.56
N MET A 763 4.22 -0.52 -2.43
CA MET A 763 3.80 -1.04 -1.10
C MET A 763 4.93 -1.72 -0.34
N LEU A 764 5.73 -2.56 -1.02
CA LEU A 764 6.90 -3.20 -0.41
C LEU A 764 7.95 -2.17 0.04
N VAL A 765 8.21 -1.14 -0.77
CA VAL A 765 9.09 -0.03 -0.40
C VAL A 765 8.55 0.69 0.82
N ASN A 766 7.27 1.06 0.85
CA ASN A 766 6.64 1.72 1.99
C ASN A 766 6.74 0.87 3.26
N PHE A 767 6.61 -0.46 3.14
CA PHE A 767 6.78 -1.40 4.25
C PHE A 767 8.22 -1.43 4.79
N ILE A 768 9.23 -1.45 3.92
CA ILE A 768 10.65 -1.39 4.32
C ILE A 768 10.98 -0.02 4.94
N VAL A 769 10.43 1.07 4.39
CA VAL A 769 10.60 2.43 4.91
C VAL A 769 10.00 2.57 6.30
N GLU A 770 8.81 2.02 6.53
CA GLU A 770 8.20 2.00 7.86
C GLU A 770 9.13 1.34 8.88
N LYS A 771 9.71 0.18 8.52
CA LYS A 771 10.69 -0.52 9.36
C LYS A 771 11.94 0.34 9.61
N LYS A 772 12.51 0.95 8.57
CA LYS A 772 13.66 1.85 8.70
C LYS A 772 13.38 3.00 9.67
N ARG A 773 12.20 3.62 9.58
CA ARG A 773 11.76 4.69 10.49
C ARG A 773 11.62 4.17 11.94
N LEU A 774 11.00 3.00 12.12
CA LEU A 774 10.81 2.38 13.44
C LEU A 774 12.13 2.06 14.16
N ASP A 775 13.18 1.69 13.42
CA ASP A 775 14.49 1.36 13.99
C ASP A 775 15.38 2.57 14.27
N ARG A 776 15.06 3.73 13.66
CA ARG A 776 15.78 4.99 13.86
C ARG A 776 15.22 5.87 14.98
N ARG A 777 13.95 5.69 15.30
CA ARG A 777 13.33 6.19 16.55
C ARG A 777 13.82 5.32 17.70
#